data_AF-A0A2W2BF45-F1
#
_entry.id   AF-A0A2W2BF45-F1
#
_cell.length_a   1.000
_cell.length_b   1.000
_cell.length_c   1.000
_cell.angle_alpha   90.00
_cell.angle_beta   90.00
_cell.angle_gamma   90.00
#
_symmetry.space_group_name_H-M   'P 1'
#
loop_
_entity.id
_entity.type
_entity.pdbx_description
1 polymer ?
#
loop_
_entity_poly.entity_id
_entity_poly.type
_entity_poly.pdbx_seq_one_letter_code
_entity_poly.pdbx_strand_id
1 'polypeptide(L)'
;MRIKCYLIALLGAVCSLGLTRAKAGDNVNVLSAKVHYAEAHDTYFQNISLFKADNSSIPSITKEATMLRPDQAAISQLYATKPQAVKLSLTDSAGKTYVLSLLRSNPFAEDVNAGFIDKNGRHAIGSFDQGLHYQGAIEGVEKSLATLSVGGNGEVMILFANDEGNFIVGKMEDSSGRYIFYNDRKMTMQHPGTPCATRDDVTTPGGDTKGLERTTAITICKKVQLYWEVANNLCTYKGGLANTQTYIAGLFNQVQALYANENIAVELKSFYVWTTADDYPTTTGSSAALYMFQAYWNSQNNGFDGNLAHLIERDNQGNGGVAYVNVLCNRNNAYGYSDVHGSYSAVPTFSWDVECITHETGHNFGSHHTHWCGWNTGPNNTCGAIDDCWTPESTNTCSTCPTTYTTVNSNWAGTIMSYCHLANNGIDLANGFGPLPGAVIRNSATNGSCLSSIISGTLTATPICNNNGGVTLALAANNFAVAPYTYTWSNGATTQNLTNISTPGTFSVSVKDANNCTSTISGATVAQGVTPGNGITPVENMPICCMNPSYTLTIAANAPQNISSCQTVSWLRTAAPITSISAAQAAFNSAAATDIFTATNASSINATTGATLTVMAPANCTGTTTDYYTPFVSRNTKPVNNITQTAGTAGAFSIGSTQLGSYASLTDQSSSATSCDLLDTPSVRTLSVTVTGYTGRANHMYLTVLSSTNTILYEVTGLAGNGTYTVPLSNIKGSPLQAMTVRVFDYNCVYSTGCTASTASLSATRTVTYAAVTAPKFENVCSAGSSIMVSFSPNGCTSTGINGANAAVTGTMSLFPNPGHTTMTFKFQAAKAGNGSVKIVDMVGKTVYKDNVVFSAGTNEKQLDVSSWAKGIYFLSFDAENTVGTLKMVVE
;
A
#
# COMPACT_ATOMS: atom_id res chain seq x y z
N MET A 1 -41.31 -47.00 29.13
CA MET A 1 -40.52 -46.12 30.02
C MET A 1 -39.05 -46.27 29.65
N ARG A 2 -38.67 -45.64 28.53
CA ARG A 2 -37.43 -45.86 27.77
C ARG A 2 -37.14 -44.58 26.98
N ILE A 3 -35.86 -44.21 26.98
CA ILE A 3 -35.14 -43.38 25.99
C ILE A 3 -35.51 -41.88 25.92
N LYS A 4 -34.80 -41.06 26.71
CA LYS A 4 -34.44 -39.66 26.41
C LYS A 4 -33.17 -39.28 27.20
N CYS A 5 -31.99 -39.56 26.64
CA CYS A 5 -30.69 -39.06 27.14
C CYS A 5 -29.64 -38.84 26.03
N TYR A 6 -30.05 -38.65 24.77
CA TYR A 6 -29.17 -38.28 23.67
C TYR A 6 -29.83 -37.14 22.88
N LEU A 7 -29.65 -35.87 23.31
CA LEU A 7 -29.84 -34.70 22.42
C LEU A 7 -29.34 -33.36 23.01
N ILE A 8 -28.29 -33.36 23.85
CA ILE A 8 -27.63 -32.11 24.31
C ILE A 8 -26.12 -32.10 23.97
N ALA A 9 -25.64 -33.08 23.20
CA ALA A 9 -24.21 -33.20 22.84
C ALA A 9 -23.87 -32.87 21.38
N LEU A 10 -24.81 -32.36 20.55
CA LEU A 10 -24.57 -32.16 19.11
C LEU A 10 -24.72 -30.73 18.57
N LEU A 11 -25.04 -29.73 19.40
CA LEU A 11 -25.22 -28.33 18.96
C LEU A 11 -24.06 -27.39 19.36
N GLY A 12 -22.99 -27.93 19.95
CA GLY A 12 -21.75 -27.19 20.24
C GLY A 12 -20.56 -27.53 19.32
N ALA A 13 -20.77 -28.33 18.26
CA ALA A 13 -19.69 -28.96 17.49
C ALA A 13 -19.63 -28.61 15.99
N VAL A 14 -20.41 -27.64 15.48
CA VAL A 14 -20.46 -27.35 14.02
C VAL A 14 -20.19 -25.87 13.67
N CYS A 15 -19.80 -25.03 14.64
CA CYS A 15 -19.38 -23.64 14.37
C CYS A 15 -17.94 -23.35 14.86
N SER A 16 -17.10 -24.37 14.87
CA SER A 16 -15.68 -24.32 15.24
C SER A 16 -14.78 -25.15 14.31
N LEU A 17 -15.32 -25.63 13.18
CA LEU A 17 -14.55 -26.27 12.11
C LEU A 17 -14.18 -25.20 11.08
N GLY A 18 -13.03 -24.58 11.28
CA GLY A 18 -12.47 -23.50 10.45
C GLY A 18 -11.25 -22.83 11.10
N LEU A 19 -11.11 -22.97 12.42
CA LEU A 19 -9.87 -22.73 13.15
C LEU A 19 -9.71 -23.86 14.16
N THR A 20 -9.16 -25.00 13.71
CA THR A 20 -8.41 -25.81 14.66
C THR A 20 -7.25 -24.93 15.12
N ARG A 21 -7.36 -24.40 16.34
CA ARG A 21 -6.16 -24.14 17.16
C ARG A 21 -5.27 -25.34 16.96
N ALA A 22 -4.09 -25.14 16.36
CA ALA A 22 -3.03 -26.13 16.45
C ALA A 22 -2.95 -26.52 17.93
N LYS A 23 -3.22 -27.80 18.21
CA LYS A 23 -2.91 -28.31 19.54
C LYS A 23 -1.40 -28.13 19.68
N ALA A 24 -0.93 -27.77 20.87
CA ALA A 24 0.49 -27.95 21.19
C ALA A 24 0.83 -29.42 20.89
N GLY A 25 1.50 -29.68 19.77
CA GLY A 25 1.66 -31.01 19.18
C GLY A 25 1.61 -31.08 17.64
N ASP A 26 1.05 -30.10 16.93
CA ASP A 26 1.10 -30.09 15.46
C ASP A 26 2.41 -29.40 15.00
N ASN A 27 3.33 -30.16 14.41
CA ASN A 27 4.65 -29.71 13.89
C ASN A 27 4.51 -28.80 12.63
N VAL A 28 3.67 -27.78 12.68
CA VAL A 28 3.40 -26.85 11.57
C VAL A 28 4.10 -25.52 11.83
N ASN A 29 4.94 -25.09 10.89
CA ASN A 29 5.58 -23.77 10.96
C ASN A 29 4.56 -22.65 10.67
N VAL A 30 4.72 -21.48 11.28
CA VAL A 30 3.78 -20.35 11.13
C VAL A 30 3.66 -19.91 9.66
N LEU A 31 4.75 -19.93 8.89
CA LEU A 31 4.70 -19.63 7.46
C LEU A 31 3.86 -20.65 6.68
N SER A 32 3.96 -21.95 7.00
CA SER A 32 3.10 -22.99 6.42
C SER A 32 1.63 -22.73 6.75
N ALA A 33 1.32 -22.42 8.00
CA ALA A 33 -0.04 -22.08 8.41
C ALA A 33 -0.59 -20.83 7.69
N LYS A 34 0.25 -19.81 7.43
CA LYS A 34 -0.12 -18.62 6.66
C LYS A 34 -0.44 -18.96 5.20
N VAL A 35 0.35 -19.85 4.58
CA VAL A 35 0.08 -20.34 3.21
C VAL A 35 -1.25 -21.08 3.18
N HIS A 36 -1.48 -22.03 4.08
CA HIS A 36 -2.74 -22.79 4.17
C HIS A 36 -3.93 -21.87 4.35
N TYR A 37 -3.80 -20.85 5.20
CA TYR A 37 -4.84 -19.84 5.39
C TYR A 37 -5.13 -19.08 4.08
N ALA A 38 -4.10 -18.63 3.37
CA ALA A 38 -4.27 -17.92 2.10
C ALA A 38 -4.93 -18.80 1.02
N GLU A 39 -4.52 -20.07 0.91
CA GLU A 39 -5.13 -21.05 0.00
C GLU A 39 -6.59 -21.33 0.36
N ALA A 40 -6.92 -21.44 1.65
CA ALA A 40 -8.29 -21.64 2.11
C ALA A 40 -9.22 -20.42 1.93
N HIS A 41 -8.65 -19.23 1.66
CA HIS A 41 -9.39 -17.97 1.47
C HIS A 41 -9.25 -17.44 0.03
N ASP A 42 -9.17 -18.34 -0.95
CA ASP A 42 -9.20 -18.03 -2.39
C ASP A 42 -8.10 -17.05 -2.85
N THR A 43 -6.96 -16.99 -2.15
CA THR A 43 -5.81 -16.21 -2.63
C THR A 43 -5.29 -16.84 -3.92
N TYR A 44 -5.23 -16.07 -5.00
CA TYR A 44 -4.69 -16.56 -6.27
C TYR A 44 -3.16 -16.60 -6.24
N PHE A 45 -2.59 -17.80 -6.26
CA PHE A 45 -1.16 -18.01 -6.40
C PHE A 45 -0.77 -18.08 -7.88
N GLN A 46 -0.02 -17.09 -8.35
CA GLN A 46 0.47 -17.08 -9.73
C GLN A 46 1.63 -18.09 -9.89
N ASN A 47 1.48 -19.05 -10.79
CA ASN A 47 2.58 -19.94 -11.16
C ASN A 47 3.68 -19.15 -11.89
N ILE A 48 4.92 -19.28 -11.41
CA ILE A 48 6.09 -18.61 -11.98
C ILE A 48 7.19 -19.62 -12.31
N SER A 49 7.95 -19.32 -13.35
CA SER A 49 9.13 -20.09 -13.77
C SER A 49 10.27 -19.12 -14.03
N LEU A 50 11.21 -19.03 -13.09
CA LEU A 50 12.31 -18.06 -13.14
C LEU A 50 13.58 -18.60 -13.80
N PHE A 51 13.66 -19.92 -13.96
CA PHE A 51 14.86 -20.60 -14.41
C PHE A 51 14.56 -21.66 -15.46
N LYS A 52 15.57 -21.96 -16.26
CA LYS A 52 15.63 -23.12 -17.16
C LYS A 52 16.79 -23.99 -16.72
N ALA A 53 16.65 -25.31 -16.89
CA ALA A 53 17.76 -26.23 -16.64
C ALA A 53 18.97 -25.88 -17.52
N ASP A 54 20.16 -26.01 -16.95
CA ASP A 54 21.44 -25.82 -17.64
C ASP A 54 22.29 -27.08 -17.45
N ASN A 55 22.88 -27.59 -18.54
CA ASN A 55 23.62 -28.86 -18.54
C ASN A 55 25.12 -28.69 -18.24
N SER A 56 25.53 -27.53 -17.71
CA SER A 56 26.91 -27.29 -17.32
C SER A 56 27.35 -28.22 -16.19
N SER A 57 28.66 -28.48 -16.13
CA SER A 57 29.27 -29.20 -15.01
C SER A 57 29.03 -28.48 -13.69
N ILE A 58 28.69 -29.24 -12.64
CA ILE A 58 28.59 -28.72 -11.28
C ILE A 58 29.98 -28.44 -10.70
N PRO A 59 30.14 -27.41 -9.85
CA PRO A 59 31.38 -27.17 -9.10
C PRO A 59 31.73 -28.36 -8.19
N SER A 60 33.02 -28.67 -8.05
CA SER A 60 33.52 -29.79 -7.20
C SER A 60 33.25 -29.61 -5.70
N ILE A 61 32.85 -28.41 -5.30
CA ILE A 61 32.54 -28.03 -3.91
C ILE A 61 31.18 -28.52 -3.42
N THR A 62 30.37 -29.11 -4.29
CA THR A 62 29.13 -29.82 -3.93
C THR A 62 29.07 -31.16 -4.64
N LYS A 63 28.55 -32.18 -3.95
CA LYS A 63 28.38 -33.53 -4.52
C LYS A 63 27.19 -33.60 -5.47
N GLU A 64 26.18 -32.75 -5.24
CA GLU A 64 24.89 -32.78 -5.92
C GLU A 64 24.36 -31.33 -6.07
N ALA A 65 24.09 -30.92 -7.31
CA ALA A 65 23.51 -29.61 -7.62
C ALA A 65 22.86 -29.62 -9.01
N THR A 66 21.90 -28.72 -9.21
CA THR A 66 21.32 -28.39 -10.52
C THR A 66 21.84 -27.04 -10.98
N MET A 67 22.45 -27.00 -12.16
CA MET A 67 22.81 -25.73 -12.82
C MET A 67 21.57 -25.14 -13.51
N LEU A 68 21.41 -23.83 -13.40
CA LEU A 68 20.24 -23.10 -13.86
C LEU A 68 20.65 -21.88 -14.70
N ARG A 69 19.86 -21.58 -15.73
CA ARG A 69 19.95 -20.34 -16.50
C ARG A 69 18.75 -19.46 -16.19
N PRO A 70 18.93 -18.17 -15.85
CA PRO A 70 17.83 -17.28 -15.50
C PRO A 70 16.97 -16.95 -16.74
N ASP A 71 15.66 -16.95 -16.57
CA ASP A 71 14.71 -16.40 -17.54
C ASP A 71 14.47 -14.92 -17.22
N GLN A 72 15.30 -14.06 -17.83
CA GLN A 72 15.29 -12.62 -17.56
C GLN A 72 13.94 -11.95 -17.85
N ALA A 73 13.18 -12.46 -18.83
CA ALA A 73 11.86 -11.93 -19.15
C ALA A 73 10.85 -12.26 -18.03
N ALA A 74 10.86 -13.50 -17.53
CA ALA A 74 10.01 -13.91 -16.42
C ALA A 74 10.37 -13.18 -15.12
N ILE A 75 11.67 -13.01 -14.82
CA ILE A 75 12.15 -12.27 -13.65
C ILE A 75 11.70 -10.81 -13.72
N SER A 76 11.90 -10.15 -14.87
CA SER A 76 11.47 -8.76 -15.09
C SER A 76 9.94 -8.61 -14.98
N GLN A 77 9.18 -9.56 -15.52
CA GLN A 77 7.72 -9.57 -15.41
C GLN A 77 7.25 -9.74 -13.97
N LEU A 78 7.87 -10.64 -13.20
CA LEU A 78 7.56 -10.82 -11.78
C LEU A 78 7.85 -9.53 -11.00
N TYR A 79 9.00 -8.93 -11.22
CA TYR A 79 9.41 -7.69 -10.55
C TYR A 79 8.51 -6.49 -10.92
N ALA A 80 7.99 -6.44 -12.15
CA ALA A 80 7.06 -5.40 -12.60
C ALA A 80 5.63 -5.59 -12.07
N THR A 81 5.13 -6.83 -12.03
CA THR A 81 3.74 -7.14 -11.67
C THR A 81 3.53 -7.27 -10.16
N LYS A 82 4.57 -7.66 -9.39
CA LYS A 82 4.57 -7.78 -7.92
C LYS A 82 3.30 -8.46 -7.36
N PRO A 83 2.93 -9.66 -7.85
CA PRO A 83 1.73 -10.38 -7.41
C PRO A 83 1.74 -10.61 -5.88
N GLN A 84 0.57 -10.74 -5.27
CA GLN A 84 0.46 -10.95 -3.82
C GLN A 84 0.92 -12.35 -3.39
N ALA A 85 0.82 -13.34 -4.28
CA ALA A 85 1.14 -14.72 -4.01
C ALA A 85 1.65 -15.43 -5.27
N VAL A 86 2.65 -16.31 -5.13
CA VAL A 86 3.26 -17.05 -6.24
C VAL A 86 3.54 -18.51 -5.88
N LYS A 87 3.53 -19.38 -6.88
CA LYS A 87 4.03 -20.76 -6.80
C LYS A 87 5.25 -20.93 -7.69
N LEU A 88 6.37 -21.38 -7.13
CA LEU A 88 7.62 -21.63 -7.85
C LEU A 88 7.98 -23.12 -7.75
N SER A 89 8.17 -23.77 -8.90
CA SER A 89 8.66 -25.16 -8.96
C SER A 89 10.16 -25.21 -9.23
N LEU A 90 10.90 -25.96 -8.42
CA LEU A 90 12.34 -26.20 -8.55
C LEU A 90 12.60 -27.69 -8.57
N THR A 91 13.45 -28.17 -9.47
CA THR A 91 13.77 -29.61 -9.58
C THR A 91 15.26 -29.83 -9.32
N ASP A 92 15.57 -30.73 -8.38
CA ASP A 92 16.95 -31.03 -7.99
C ASP A 92 17.62 -32.00 -8.96
N SER A 93 18.91 -32.30 -8.72
CA SER A 93 19.70 -33.18 -9.58
C SER A 93 19.24 -34.64 -9.55
N ALA A 94 18.48 -35.03 -8.53
CA ALA A 94 17.87 -36.36 -8.43
C ALA A 94 16.50 -36.44 -9.14
N GLY A 95 16.01 -35.31 -9.69
CA GLY A 95 14.73 -35.22 -10.39
C GLY A 95 13.53 -34.98 -9.46
N LYS A 96 13.76 -34.69 -8.17
CA LYS A 96 12.69 -34.35 -7.23
C LYS A 96 12.30 -32.88 -7.37
N THR A 97 11.01 -32.64 -7.50
CA THR A 97 10.45 -31.28 -7.61
C THR A 97 9.92 -30.79 -6.26
N TYR A 98 10.38 -29.60 -5.87
CA TYR A 98 9.86 -28.82 -4.75
C TYR A 98 8.96 -27.71 -5.29
N VAL A 99 7.74 -27.60 -4.76
CA VAL A 99 6.82 -26.50 -5.07
C VAL A 99 6.78 -25.56 -3.87
N LEU A 100 7.19 -24.32 -4.08
CA LEU A 100 7.22 -23.29 -3.05
C LEU A 100 5.98 -22.41 -3.20
N SER A 101 5.09 -22.44 -2.20
CA SER A 101 3.94 -21.54 -2.09
C SER A 101 4.35 -20.32 -1.27
N LEU A 102 4.30 -19.14 -1.88
CA LEU A 102 4.97 -17.94 -1.37
C LEU A 102 4.00 -16.74 -1.37
N LEU A 103 3.94 -16.03 -0.25
CA LEU A 103 3.16 -14.79 -0.06
C LEU A 103 4.10 -13.60 -0.04
N ARG A 104 3.66 -12.47 -0.60
CA ARG A 104 4.48 -11.25 -0.66
C ARG A 104 4.80 -10.76 0.75
N SER A 105 6.07 -10.49 1.03
CA SER A 105 6.58 -9.98 2.31
C SER A 105 7.27 -8.62 2.11
N ASN A 106 7.49 -7.89 3.21
CA ASN A 106 8.33 -6.70 3.23
C ASN A 106 9.35 -6.79 4.39
N PRO A 107 10.66 -6.86 4.09
CA PRO A 107 11.69 -6.88 5.12
C PRO A 107 11.88 -5.54 5.84
N PHE A 108 11.42 -4.42 5.27
CA PHE A 108 11.77 -3.08 5.72
C PHE A 108 10.66 -2.38 6.52
N ALA A 109 11.07 -1.53 7.47
CA ALA A 109 10.17 -0.53 8.07
C ALA A 109 9.62 0.43 6.99
N GLU A 110 8.44 1.02 7.20
CA GLU A 110 7.87 1.98 6.24
C GLU A 110 8.74 3.21 6.04
N ASP A 111 9.37 3.67 7.12
CA ASP A 111 10.31 4.78 7.16
C ASP A 111 11.74 4.27 7.31
N VAL A 112 12.09 3.24 6.51
CA VAL A 112 13.43 2.68 6.45
C VAL A 112 14.44 3.72 5.99
N ASN A 113 15.56 3.82 6.69
CA ASN A 113 16.68 4.67 6.28
C ASN A 113 17.84 3.81 5.77
N ALA A 114 18.15 3.93 4.48
CA ALA A 114 19.29 3.26 3.87
C ALA A 114 20.35 4.26 3.46
N GLY A 115 21.62 3.85 3.49
CA GLY A 115 22.69 4.74 3.09
C GLY A 115 24.04 4.07 2.93
N PHE A 116 25.06 4.91 2.82
CA PHE A 116 26.45 4.49 2.84
C PHE A 116 27.27 5.34 3.79
N ILE A 117 28.42 4.81 4.17
CA ILE A 117 29.40 5.49 5.00
C ILE A 117 30.70 5.58 4.19
N ASP A 118 31.28 6.76 4.15
CA ASP A 118 32.59 7.03 3.55
C ASP A 118 33.45 7.87 4.51
N LYS A 119 34.65 8.27 4.08
CA LYS A 119 35.54 9.14 4.86
C LYS A 119 34.94 10.50 5.28
N ASN A 120 33.85 10.95 4.65
CA ASN A 120 33.16 12.19 4.95
C ASN A 120 31.97 11.96 5.90
N GLY A 121 31.76 10.71 6.34
CA GLY A 121 30.73 10.31 7.28
C GLY A 121 29.56 9.60 6.60
N ARG A 122 28.40 9.73 7.23
CA ARG A 122 27.19 8.98 6.91
C ARG A 122 26.31 9.74 5.92
N HIS A 123 25.95 9.07 4.83
CA HIS A 123 25.10 9.62 3.77
C HIS A 123 23.82 8.81 3.65
N ALA A 124 22.68 9.43 3.99
CA ALA A 124 21.38 8.84 3.72
C ALA A 124 21.05 8.94 2.21
N ILE A 125 20.51 7.88 1.63
CA ILE A 125 20.03 7.89 0.25
C ILE A 125 18.51 7.93 0.30
N GLY A 126 17.91 8.99 -0.24
CA GLY A 126 16.45 9.22 -0.15
C GLY A 126 15.57 8.17 -0.84
N SER A 127 16.14 7.33 -1.70
CA SER A 127 15.46 6.15 -2.27
C SER A 127 16.49 5.10 -2.69
N PHE A 128 16.28 3.84 -2.31
CA PHE A 128 17.02 2.69 -2.82
C PHE A 128 16.04 1.62 -3.32
N ASP A 129 16.55 0.66 -4.07
CA ASP A 129 15.77 -0.49 -4.50
C ASP A 129 15.56 -1.48 -3.35
N GLN A 130 14.34 -1.50 -2.83
CA GLN A 130 13.91 -2.43 -1.77
C GLN A 130 13.65 -3.86 -2.27
N GLY A 131 13.86 -4.17 -3.55
CA GLY A 131 13.60 -5.50 -4.09
C GLY A 131 12.12 -5.89 -4.06
N LEU A 132 11.87 -7.15 -4.44
CA LEU A 132 10.58 -7.82 -4.33
C LEU A 132 10.79 -9.10 -3.52
N HIS A 133 10.04 -9.25 -2.42
CA HIS A 133 10.26 -10.31 -1.44
C HIS A 133 9.01 -11.14 -1.21
N TYR A 134 9.21 -12.43 -0.98
CA TYR A 134 8.20 -13.38 -0.58
C TYR A 134 8.71 -14.32 0.50
N GLN A 135 7.78 -14.80 1.32
CA GLN A 135 7.98 -15.83 2.35
C GLN A 135 6.81 -16.83 2.30
N GLY A 136 7.07 -18.07 2.69
CA GLY A 136 6.07 -19.12 2.68
C GLY A 136 6.65 -20.46 3.05
N ALA A 137 6.19 -21.51 2.37
CA ALA A 137 6.49 -22.90 2.71
C ALA A 137 6.56 -23.79 1.47
N ILE A 138 7.07 -25.00 1.65
CA ILE A 138 7.05 -26.05 0.64
C ILE A 138 5.67 -26.72 0.68
N GLU A 139 5.02 -26.84 -0.47
CA GLU A 139 3.68 -27.42 -0.60
C GLU A 139 3.67 -28.87 -0.06
N GLY A 140 2.74 -29.15 0.85
CA GLY A 140 2.60 -30.46 1.49
C GLY A 140 3.62 -30.77 2.59
N VAL A 141 4.49 -29.82 2.97
CA VAL A 141 5.50 -30.02 4.03
C VAL A 141 5.29 -29.00 5.16
N GLU A 142 4.66 -29.46 6.23
CA GLU A 142 4.25 -28.60 7.36
C GLU A 142 5.42 -27.93 8.08
N LYS A 143 6.49 -28.70 8.33
CA LYS A 143 7.73 -28.21 8.95
C LYS A 143 8.70 -27.75 7.86
N SER A 144 8.35 -26.65 7.21
CA SER A 144 9.20 -26.05 6.19
C SER A 144 9.18 -24.53 6.25
N LEU A 145 10.07 -23.91 5.50
CA LEU A 145 10.04 -22.50 5.18
C LEU A 145 10.59 -22.29 3.78
N ALA A 146 10.15 -21.23 3.11
CA ALA A 146 10.62 -20.84 1.80
C ALA A 146 10.65 -19.32 1.68
N THR A 147 11.65 -18.80 0.97
CA THR A 147 11.83 -17.39 0.72
C THR A 147 12.26 -17.16 -0.72
N LEU A 148 11.83 -16.04 -1.29
CA LEU A 148 12.23 -15.58 -2.62
C LEU A 148 12.45 -14.08 -2.55
N SER A 149 13.62 -13.63 -3.00
CA SER A 149 13.95 -12.22 -3.15
C SER A 149 14.41 -11.97 -4.58
N VAL A 150 13.90 -10.90 -5.19
CA VAL A 150 14.29 -10.44 -6.53
C VAL A 150 14.72 -8.99 -6.44
N GLY A 151 15.99 -8.70 -6.69
CA GLY A 151 16.50 -7.34 -6.83
C GLY A 151 16.06 -6.69 -8.14
N GLY A 152 15.97 -5.38 -8.20
CA GLY A 152 15.70 -4.63 -9.44
C GLY A 152 16.84 -4.70 -10.46
N ASN A 153 18.01 -5.19 -10.06
CA ASN A 153 19.07 -5.64 -10.98
C ASN A 153 18.79 -7.03 -11.60
N GLY A 154 17.67 -7.67 -11.26
CA GLY A 154 17.28 -9.00 -11.73
C GLY A 154 17.95 -10.16 -10.98
N GLU A 155 18.69 -9.89 -9.90
CA GLU A 155 19.29 -10.94 -9.07
C GLU A 155 18.24 -11.64 -8.23
N VAL A 156 18.30 -12.98 -8.17
CA VAL A 156 17.35 -13.81 -7.45
C VAL A 156 18.05 -14.52 -6.29
N MET A 157 17.48 -14.45 -5.09
CA MET A 157 17.96 -15.19 -3.92
C MET A 157 16.79 -16.03 -3.39
N ILE A 158 16.97 -17.35 -3.33
CA ILE A 158 15.98 -18.27 -2.78
C ILE A 158 16.67 -19.13 -1.73
N LEU A 159 16.00 -19.24 -0.58
CA LEU A 159 16.33 -20.20 0.46
C LEU A 159 15.05 -20.89 0.90
N PHE A 160 15.07 -22.21 0.95
CA PHE A 160 14.00 -23.00 1.55
C PHE A 160 14.59 -24.16 2.34
N ALA A 161 13.86 -24.64 3.35
CA ALA A 161 14.35 -25.69 4.23
C ALA A 161 13.21 -26.61 4.66
N ASN A 162 13.56 -27.88 4.88
CA ASN A 162 12.75 -28.90 5.55
C ASN A 162 13.69 -29.85 6.32
N ASP A 163 13.21 -31.04 6.67
CA ASP A 163 13.98 -32.11 7.32
C ASP A 163 15.09 -32.72 6.45
N GLU A 164 15.06 -32.49 5.13
CA GLU A 164 16.10 -32.95 4.21
C GLU A 164 17.33 -32.02 4.18
N GLY A 165 17.20 -30.79 4.69
CA GLY A 165 18.28 -29.81 4.83
C GLY A 165 17.88 -28.43 4.35
N ASN A 166 18.89 -27.58 4.13
CA ASN A 166 18.69 -26.23 3.58
C ASN A 166 19.05 -26.21 2.10
N PHE A 167 18.18 -25.61 1.33
CA PHE A 167 18.26 -25.54 -0.12
C PHE A 167 18.43 -24.10 -0.56
N ILE A 168 19.43 -23.89 -1.42
CA ILE A 168 19.84 -22.56 -1.87
C ILE A 168 19.71 -22.52 -3.39
N VAL A 169 19.04 -21.48 -3.91
CA VAL A 169 19.17 -21.07 -5.30
C VAL A 169 19.73 -19.67 -5.36
N GLY A 170 20.91 -19.52 -5.95
CA GLY A 170 21.56 -18.23 -6.07
C GLY A 170 22.47 -18.13 -7.28
N LYS A 171 22.84 -16.90 -7.60
CA LYS A 171 23.69 -16.57 -8.73
C LYS A 171 25.11 -17.05 -8.47
N MET A 172 25.73 -17.65 -9.48
CA MET A 172 27.14 -18.02 -9.46
C MET A 172 28.02 -16.77 -9.45
N GLU A 173 29.07 -16.78 -8.63
CA GLU A 173 30.06 -15.70 -8.51
C GLU A 173 31.25 -15.94 -9.46
N ASP A 174 31.03 -16.63 -10.59
CA ASP A 174 32.02 -16.99 -11.62
C ASP A 174 31.92 -16.12 -12.89
N SER A 175 31.20 -15.00 -12.82
CA SER A 175 30.84 -14.11 -13.95
C SER A 175 29.95 -14.72 -15.05
N SER A 176 29.58 -16.01 -14.97
CA SER A 176 28.77 -16.66 -16.00
C SER A 176 27.32 -16.18 -16.05
N GLY A 177 26.84 -15.54 -14.99
CA GLY A 177 25.44 -15.14 -14.82
C GLY A 177 24.47 -16.32 -14.65
N ARG A 178 24.99 -17.55 -14.53
CA ARG A 178 24.21 -18.75 -14.21
C ARG A 178 23.83 -18.77 -12.72
N TYR A 179 22.93 -19.68 -12.41
CA TYR A 179 22.46 -19.96 -11.06
C TYR A 179 22.76 -21.41 -10.71
N ILE A 180 22.85 -21.69 -9.42
CA ILE A 180 23.03 -23.04 -8.89
C ILE A 180 21.95 -23.31 -7.85
N PHE A 181 21.35 -24.48 -7.93
CA PHE A 181 20.42 -25.01 -6.94
C PHE A 181 21.06 -26.22 -6.25
N TYR A 182 21.27 -26.15 -4.93
CA TYR A 182 21.92 -27.22 -4.16
C TYR A 182 21.39 -27.31 -2.72
N ASN A 183 21.66 -28.42 -2.05
CA ASN A 183 21.44 -28.62 -0.62
C ASN A 183 22.78 -28.43 0.11
N ASP A 184 22.84 -27.56 1.10
CA ASP A 184 24.09 -27.21 1.79
C ASP A 184 24.72 -28.38 2.56
N ARG A 185 23.92 -29.35 3.02
CA ARG A 185 24.42 -30.60 3.63
C ARG A 185 25.24 -31.47 2.67
N LYS A 186 25.12 -31.24 1.36
CA LYS A 186 25.85 -31.99 0.32
C LYS A 186 27.10 -31.26 -0.16
N MET A 187 27.43 -30.11 0.43
CA MET A 187 28.70 -29.45 0.18
C MET A 187 29.87 -30.30 0.68
N THR A 188 30.98 -30.25 -0.05
CA THR A 188 32.21 -30.99 0.31
C THR A 188 33.10 -30.22 1.28
N MET A 189 32.75 -28.97 1.56
CA MET A 189 33.38 -28.17 2.61
C MET A 189 32.74 -28.45 3.97
N GLN A 190 33.55 -28.49 5.03
CA GLN A 190 33.03 -28.29 6.38
C GLN A 190 32.67 -26.81 6.56
N HIS A 191 31.57 -26.56 7.27
CA HIS A 191 31.24 -25.22 7.80
C HIS A 191 32.43 -24.68 8.61
N PRO A 192 32.57 -23.35 8.78
CA PRO A 192 33.66 -22.77 9.55
C PRO A 192 33.83 -23.50 10.88
N GLY A 193 35.05 -23.99 11.16
CA GLY A 193 35.33 -24.82 12.33
C GLY A 193 35.39 -24.05 13.65
N THR A 194 34.92 -22.80 13.67
CA THR A 194 35.01 -21.89 14.80
C THR A 194 33.63 -21.73 15.43
N PRO A 195 33.43 -22.06 16.72
CA PRO A 195 32.15 -21.88 17.40
C PRO A 195 31.75 -20.39 17.44
N CYS A 196 30.44 -20.13 17.35
CA CYS A 196 29.87 -18.84 17.77
C CYS A 196 30.12 -18.62 19.26
N ALA A 197 30.22 -17.36 19.70
CA ALA A 197 30.59 -17.03 21.07
C ALA A 197 29.59 -16.06 21.71
N THR A 198 29.35 -16.19 23.02
CA THR A 198 28.57 -15.21 23.79
C THR A 198 29.48 -14.34 24.66
N ARG A 199 29.05 -13.10 24.94
CA ARG A 199 29.64 -12.23 25.97
C ARG A 199 28.78 -12.26 27.23
N ASP A 200 29.16 -13.10 28.19
CA ASP A 200 28.47 -13.28 29.47
C ASP A 200 28.96 -12.30 30.58
N ASP A 201 29.97 -11.49 30.28
CA ASP A 201 30.62 -10.54 31.20
C ASP A 201 29.76 -9.32 31.57
N VAL A 202 28.64 -9.12 30.87
CA VAL A 202 27.66 -8.05 31.14
C VAL A 202 26.35 -8.60 31.71
N THR A 203 26.32 -9.85 32.17
CA THR A 203 25.14 -10.40 32.86
C THR A 203 24.83 -9.56 34.11
N THR A 204 23.77 -8.76 34.04
CA THR A 204 22.84 -8.82 35.17
C THR A 204 22.27 -10.22 35.10
N PRO A 205 22.36 -11.02 36.18
CA PRO A 205 21.56 -12.23 36.29
C PRO A 205 20.11 -11.75 36.37
N GLY A 206 19.52 -11.41 35.22
CA GLY A 206 18.09 -11.46 35.03
C GLY A 206 17.78 -12.93 35.18
N GLY A 207 17.50 -13.33 36.42
CA GLY A 207 17.41 -14.72 36.83
C GLY A 207 16.65 -15.46 35.76
N ASP A 208 17.35 -16.36 35.07
CA ASP A 208 16.71 -17.27 34.16
C ASP A 208 15.78 -18.07 35.06
N THR A 209 14.51 -17.65 35.04
CA THR A 209 13.54 -18.17 35.99
C THR A 209 13.41 -19.62 35.61
N LYS A 210 14.05 -20.46 36.42
CA LYS A 210 13.93 -21.91 36.40
C LYS A 210 12.50 -22.26 36.02
N GLY A 211 12.34 -22.76 34.80
CA GLY A 211 11.07 -23.25 34.30
C GLY A 211 10.19 -22.18 33.72
N LEU A 212 10.24 -22.07 32.39
CA LEU A 212 9.06 -21.76 31.61
C LEU A 212 8.96 -22.77 30.47
N GLU A 213 8.35 -23.92 30.75
CA GLU A 213 7.55 -24.64 29.75
C GLU A 213 6.50 -23.66 29.22
N ARG A 214 6.78 -23.00 28.10
CA ARG A 214 5.86 -22.04 27.46
C ARG A 214 5.79 -22.29 25.97
N THR A 215 5.30 -23.48 25.62
CA THR A 215 4.78 -23.83 24.29
C THR A 215 3.37 -23.29 24.03
N THR A 216 2.85 -22.40 24.87
CA THR A 216 1.56 -21.74 24.60
C THR A 216 1.76 -20.43 23.84
N ALA A 217 1.20 -20.38 22.63
CA ALA A 217 1.08 -19.24 21.74
C ALA A 217 0.82 -17.91 22.48
N ILE A 218 1.88 -17.14 22.69
CA ILE A 218 1.76 -15.73 23.04
C ILE A 218 1.61 -14.99 21.71
N THR A 219 0.49 -14.32 21.51
CA THR A 219 0.37 -13.35 20.43
C THR A 219 1.32 -12.18 20.72
N ILE A 220 2.35 -12.02 19.90
CA ILE A 220 3.34 -10.94 20.05
C ILE A 220 2.84 -9.74 19.28
N CYS A 221 2.34 -8.73 19.99
CA CYS A 221 1.78 -7.51 19.41
C CYS A 221 2.80 -6.38 19.22
N LYS A 222 4.09 -6.72 19.25
CA LYS A 222 5.20 -5.80 19.18
C LYS A 222 6.16 -6.20 18.08
N LYS A 223 6.80 -5.22 17.46
CA LYS A 223 7.85 -5.43 16.46
C LYS A 223 9.21 -4.96 16.95
N VAL A 224 10.25 -5.65 16.51
CA VAL A 224 11.65 -5.33 16.77
C VAL A 224 12.26 -4.71 15.52
N GLN A 225 12.78 -3.51 15.67
CA GLN A 225 13.44 -2.75 14.61
C GLN A 225 14.94 -3.00 14.67
N LEU A 226 15.55 -3.36 13.55
CA LEU A 226 16.98 -3.66 13.47
C LEU A 226 17.73 -2.54 12.72
N TYR A 227 18.89 -2.18 13.25
CA TYR A 227 19.88 -1.33 12.63
C TYR A 227 21.05 -2.20 12.16
N TRP A 228 21.34 -2.25 10.86
CA TRP A 228 22.47 -3.01 10.33
C TRP A 228 23.57 -2.10 9.79
N GLU A 229 24.82 -2.35 10.17
CA GLU A 229 25.99 -1.75 9.54
C GLU A 229 26.78 -2.82 8.81
N VAL A 230 27.13 -2.56 7.56
CA VAL A 230 27.74 -3.54 6.65
C VAL A 230 29.14 -3.08 6.30
N ALA A 231 30.13 -3.88 6.67
CA ALA A 231 31.54 -3.59 6.51
C ALA A 231 31.98 -3.49 5.05
N ASN A 232 33.06 -2.76 4.82
CA ASN A 232 33.56 -2.46 3.47
C ASN A 232 34.09 -3.68 2.72
N ASN A 233 34.58 -4.69 3.42
CA ASN A 233 35.06 -5.92 2.82
C ASN A 233 33.93 -6.65 2.07
N LEU A 234 32.73 -6.74 2.64
CA LEU A 234 31.56 -7.30 1.98
C LEU A 234 31.11 -6.42 0.81
N CYS A 235 31.16 -5.09 0.98
CA CYS A 235 30.83 -4.16 -0.09
C CYS A 235 31.73 -4.31 -1.32
N THR A 236 33.04 -4.41 -1.07
CA THR A 236 34.04 -4.64 -2.12
C THR A 236 33.84 -6.01 -2.76
N TYR A 237 33.57 -7.03 -1.95
CA TYR A 237 33.33 -8.39 -2.41
C TYR A 237 32.12 -8.51 -3.34
N LYS A 238 31.00 -7.87 -2.99
CA LYS A 238 29.78 -7.85 -3.83
C LYS A 238 29.89 -6.91 -5.04
N GLY A 239 31.02 -6.23 -5.21
CA GLY A 239 31.28 -5.37 -6.37
C GLY A 239 30.61 -3.99 -6.28
N GLY A 240 30.37 -3.50 -5.06
CA GLY A 240 29.91 -2.13 -4.80
C GLY A 240 28.58 -2.03 -4.06
N LEU A 241 28.17 -0.79 -3.81
CA LEU A 241 27.04 -0.45 -2.94
C LEU A 241 25.72 -1.10 -3.38
N ALA A 242 25.31 -0.95 -4.64
CA ALA A 242 24.00 -1.41 -5.12
C ALA A 242 23.81 -2.94 -5.01
N ASN A 243 24.85 -3.72 -5.35
CA ASN A 243 24.83 -5.17 -5.22
C ASN A 243 24.80 -5.58 -3.75
N THR A 244 25.53 -4.87 -2.89
CA THR A 244 25.54 -5.11 -1.44
C THR A 244 24.17 -4.83 -0.83
N GLN A 245 23.52 -3.72 -1.21
CA GLN A 245 22.17 -3.41 -0.75
C GLN A 245 21.15 -4.47 -1.21
N THR A 246 21.26 -4.95 -2.45
CA THR A 246 20.41 -6.05 -2.98
C THR A 246 20.61 -7.34 -2.18
N TYR A 247 21.86 -7.70 -1.92
CA TYR A 247 22.22 -8.86 -1.11
C TYR A 247 21.66 -8.75 0.32
N ILE A 248 21.82 -7.60 0.97
CA ILE A 248 21.35 -7.36 2.34
C ILE A 248 19.81 -7.40 2.42
N ALA A 249 19.11 -6.84 1.43
CA ALA A 249 17.66 -6.94 1.34
C ALA A 249 17.19 -8.40 1.27
N GLY A 250 17.84 -9.19 0.40
CA GLY A 250 17.52 -10.60 0.22
C GLY A 250 17.86 -11.45 1.45
N LEU A 251 19.01 -11.18 2.08
CA LEU A 251 19.47 -11.83 3.30
C LEU A 251 18.54 -11.53 4.48
N PHE A 252 18.15 -10.26 4.66
CA PHE A 252 17.22 -9.90 5.74
C PHE A 252 15.84 -10.54 5.55
N ASN A 253 15.35 -10.67 4.31
CA ASN A 253 14.10 -11.40 4.06
C ASN A 253 14.16 -12.86 4.55
N GLN A 254 15.34 -13.49 4.48
CA GLN A 254 15.57 -14.85 4.97
C GLN A 254 15.63 -14.90 6.51
N VAL A 255 16.37 -13.98 7.13
CA VAL A 255 16.40 -13.82 8.61
C VAL A 255 15.00 -13.54 9.17
N GLN A 256 14.27 -12.62 8.54
CA GLN A 256 12.91 -12.26 8.93
C GLN A 256 11.97 -13.47 8.87
N ALA A 257 12.11 -14.36 7.88
CA ALA A 257 11.27 -15.55 7.76
C ALA A 257 11.43 -16.51 8.95
N LEU A 258 12.64 -16.63 9.51
CA LEU A 258 12.91 -17.46 10.69
C LEU A 258 12.25 -16.89 11.95
N TYR A 259 12.36 -15.58 12.17
CA TYR A 259 11.63 -14.91 13.26
C TYR A 259 10.12 -14.91 13.06
N ALA A 260 9.65 -14.81 11.82
CA ALA A 260 8.22 -14.93 11.50
C ALA A 260 7.68 -16.32 11.85
N ASN A 261 8.49 -17.37 11.72
CA ASN A 261 8.15 -18.72 12.19
C ASN A 261 8.06 -18.84 13.72
N GLU A 262 8.72 -17.94 14.46
CA GLU A 262 8.57 -17.77 15.91
C GLU A 262 7.43 -16.81 16.28
N ASN A 263 6.66 -16.33 15.30
CA ASN A 263 5.63 -15.30 15.46
C ASN A 263 6.19 -13.97 16.01
N ILE A 264 7.47 -13.68 15.75
CA ILE A 264 8.16 -12.44 16.12
C ILE A 264 8.25 -11.56 14.87
N ALA A 265 7.70 -10.35 14.94
CA ALA A 265 7.85 -9.36 13.91
C ALA A 265 9.21 -8.66 14.03
N VAL A 266 10.09 -8.86 13.05
CA VAL A 266 11.34 -8.11 12.90
C VAL A 266 11.32 -7.32 11.58
N GLU A 267 11.83 -6.10 11.58
CA GLU A 267 11.95 -5.27 10.38
C GLU A 267 13.29 -4.54 10.35
N LEU A 268 13.86 -4.36 9.16
CA LEU A 268 15.06 -3.57 8.98
C LEU A 268 14.66 -2.09 8.94
N LYS A 269 15.00 -1.38 10.02
CA LYS A 269 14.66 0.03 10.21
C LYS A 269 15.71 0.94 9.58
N SER A 270 16.97 0.55 9.70
CA SER A 270 18.08 1.29 9.12
C SER A 270 19.17 0.34 8.68
N PHE A 271 19.80 0.64 7.55
CA PHE A 271 21.06 -0.03 7.22
C PHE A 271 22.02 0.83 6.41
N TYR A 272 23.30 0.69 6.72
CA TYR A 272 24.36 1.50 6.12
C TYR A 272 25.52 0.62 5.69
N VAL A 273 26.04 0.88 4.49
CA VAL A 273 27.15 0.12 3.91
C VAL A 273 28.40 0.98 3.85
N TRP A 274 29.49 0.50 4.42
CA TRP A 274 30.79 1.16 4.29
C TRP A 274 31.35 1.01 2.87
N THR A 275 31.63 2.15 2.23
CA THR A 275 32.19 2.24 0.87
C THR A 275 33.69 2.53 0.85
N THR A 276 34.23 2.91 2.00
CA THR A 276 35.66 2.98 2.31
C THR A 276 35.96 2.08 3.51
N ALA A 277 37.23 1.77 3.77
CA ALA A 277 37.62 0.99 4.94
C ALA A 277 36.97 1.53 6.24
N ASP A 278 36.50 0.60 7.08
CA ASP A 278 35.74 0.90 8.28
C ASP A 278 36.63 1.57 9.34
N ASP A 279 36.08 2.54 10.08
CA ASP A 279 36.84 3.30 11.09
C ASP A 279 37.20 2.48 12.35
N TYR A 280 36.57 1.32 12.53
CA TYR A 280 36.90 0.36 13.57
C TYR A 280 37.42 -0.94 12.93
N PRO A 281 38.75 -1.16 12.85
CA PRO A 281 39.34 -2.32 12.19
C PRO A 281 38.90 -3.62 12.87
N THR A 282 38.03 -4.32 12.19
CA THR A 282 37.37 -5.56 12.59
C THR A 282 38.24 -6.81 12.43
N THR A 283 39.44 -6.69 11.84
CA THR A 283 40.36 -7.81 11.52
C THR A 283 41.02 -8.47 12.75
N THR A 284 40.58 -8.14 13.95
CA THR A 284 41.14 -8.58 15.23
C THR A 284 40.31 -9.65 15.96
N GLY A 285 39.26 -10.17 15.29
CA GLY A 285 38.37 -11.23 15.78
C GLY A 285 37.00 -10.73 16.23
N SER A 286 35.99 -11.60 16.20
CA SER A 286 34.56 -11.25 16.41
C SER A 286 34.31 -10.43 17.67
N SER A 287 34.90 -10.83 18.81
CA SER A 287 34.78 -10.08 20.08
C SER A 287 35.32 -8.66 19.98
N ALA A 288 36.46 -8.46 19.32
CA ALA A 288 37.04 -7.14 19.16
C ALA A 288 36.19 -6.28 18.23
N ALA A 289 35.70 -6.85 17.13
CA ALA A 289 34.78 -6.18 16.21
C ALA A 289 33.51 -5.67 16.93
N LEU A 290 32.85 -6.53 17.72
CA LEU A 290 31.70 -6.13 18.53
C LEU A 290 32.02 -4.99 19.51
N TYR A 291 33.16 -5.07 20.22
CA TYR A 291 33.55 -4.03 21.16
C TYR A 291 33.81 -2.69 20.51
N MET A 292 34.50 -2.69 19.37
CA MET A 292 34.80 -1.43 18.69
C MET A 292 33.53 -0.82 18.08
N PHE A 293 32.63 -1.64 17.55
CA PHE A 293 31.32 -1.20 17.08
C PHE A 293 30.46 -0.59 18.20
N GLN A 294 30.40 -1.26 19.35
CA GLN A 294 29.74 -0.73 20.54
C GLN A 294 30.41 0.56 21.03
N ALA A 295 31.75 0.61 21.09
CA ALA A 295 32.48 1.80 21.54
C ALA A 295 32.21 3.01 20.63
N TYR A 296 32.14 2.79 19.32
CA TYR A 296 31.74 3.80 18.34
C TYR A 296 30.34 4.35 18.67
N TRP A 297 29.32 3.49 18.80
CA TRP A 297 27.97 3.95 19.08
C TRP A 297 27.78 4.54 20.48
N ASN A 298 28.50 4.03 21.48
CA ASN A 298 28.55 4.63 22.81
C ASN A 298 29.06 6.08 22.75
N SER A 299 30.05 6.38 21.90
CA SER A 299 30.53 7.76 21.67
C SER A 299 29.48 8.66 21.00
N GLN A 300 28.49 8.06 20.33
CA GLN A 300 27.36 8.72 19.67
C GLN A 300 26.08 8.67 20.53
N ASN A 301 26.21 8.53 21.85
CA ASN A 301 25.09 8.39 22.81
C ASN A 301 24.13 7.24 22.47
N ASN A 302 24.62 6.17 21.86
CA ASN A 302 23.83 5.02 21.40
C ASN A 302 22.68 5.42 20.44
N GLY A 303 22.90 6.47 19.64
CA GLY A 303 21.89 7.07 18.76
C GLY A 303 21.57 6.32 17.46
N PHE A 304 21.78 4.99 17.40
CA PHE A 304 21.44 4.21 16.20
C PHE A 304 19.92 4.02 16.06
N ASP A 305 19.45 4.02 14.81
CA ASP A 305 18.03 3.97 14.45
C ASP A 305 17.49 2.53 14.42
N GLY A 306 17.09 2.04 15.59
CA GLY A 306 16.58 0.68 15.80
C GLY A 306 16.51 0.31 17.28
N ASN A 307 16.05 -0.90 17.59
CA ASN A 307 16.09 -1.50 18.92
C ASN A 307 17.39 -2.26 19.20
N LEU A 308 17.97 -2.89 18.18
CA LEU A 308 19.26 -3.59 18.21
C LEU A 308 20.12 -3.12 17.03
N ALA A 309 21.43 -3.04 17.24
CA ALA A 309 22.44 -2.73 16.23
C ALA A 309 23.28 -3.98 15.90
N HIS A 310 23.46 -4.27 14.62
CA HIS A 310 24.22 -5.45 14.18
C HIS A 310 25.28 -5.05 13.18
N LEU A 311 26.52 -5.47 13.41
CA LEU A 311 27.62 -5.31 12.46
C LEU A 311 27.76 -6.60 11.63
N ILE A 312 27.69 -6.46 10.32
CA ILE A 312 27.80 -7.56 9.36
C ILE A 312 29.08 -7.37 8.57
N GLU A 313 29.92 -8.40 8.58
CA GLU A 313 31.24 -8.33 7.98
C GLU A 313 31.60 -9.63 7.28
N ARG A 314 32.46 -9.56 6.26
CA ARG A 314 33.15 -10.73 5.71
C ARG A 314 34.62 -10.81 6.17
N ASP A 315 34.91 -11.54 7.23
CA ASP A 315 36.27 -11.82 7.69
C ASP A 315 36.82 -13.09 7.01
N ASN A 316 38.09 -13.05 6.58
CA ASN A 316 38.76 -14.22 5.99
C ASN A 316 39.24 -15.22 7.05
N GLN A 317 39.07 -14.92 8.33
CA GLN A 317 39.49 -15.75 9.46
C GLN A 317 38.41 -16.75 9.91
N GLY A 318 37.16 -16.59 9.48
CA GLY A 318 36.05 -17.49 9.79
C GLY A 318 35.66 -17.45 11.28
N ASN A 319 35.50 -16.25 11.83
CA ASN A 319 35.46 -16.03 13.28
C ASN A 319 34.05 -16.21 13.92
N GLY A 320 33.07 -16.75 13.18
CA GLY A 320 31.71 -16.95 13.69
C GLY A 320 31.04 -15.62 14.10
N GLY A 321 30.00 -15.71 14.92
CA GLY A 321 29.31 -14.54 15.47
C GLY A 321 29.63 -14.27 16.94
N VAL A 322 29.29 -13.05 17.39
CA VAL A 322 29.22 -12.72 18.81
C VAL A 322 28.13 -11.69 19.10
N ALA A 323 27.41 -11.91 20.18
CA ALA A 323 26.38 -10.99 20.64
C ALA A 323 26.28 -10.97 22.17
N TYR A 324 25.75 -9.86 22.69
CA TYR A 324 25.33 -9.80 24.08
C TYR A 324 24.03 -10.56 24.28
N VAL A 325 23.91 -11.25 25.41
CA VAL A 325 22.73 -12.05 25.74
C VAL A 325 21.71 -11.22 26.53
N ASN A 326 20.44 -11.30 26.14
CA ASN A 326 19.29 -10.72 26.85
C ASN A 326 19.37 -9.19 27.00
N VAL A 327 19.55 -8.52 25.87
CA VAL A 327 19.77 -7.06 25.78
C VAL A 327 18.68 -6.33 25.03
N LEU A 328 17.57 -6.99 24.69
CA LEU A 328 16.42 -6.33 24.12
C LEU A 328 15.93 -5.23 25.08
N CYS A 329 15.87 -3.99 24.59
CA CYS A 329 15.62 -2.78 25.39
C CYS A 329 16.72 -2.37 26.39
N ASN A 330 17.90 -2.99 26.34
CA ASN A 330 19.11 -2.54 27.02
C ASN A 330 20.04 -1.82 26.01
N ARG A 331 19.74 -0.54 25.77
CA ARG A 331 20.39 0.27 24.72
C ARG A 331 21.93 0.25 24.76
N ASN A 332 22.54 0.18 25.95
CA ASN A 332 24.00 0.23 26.09
C ASN A 332 24.71 -1.05 25.62
N ASN A 333 23.99 -2.17 25.53
CA ASN A 333 24.53 -3.48 25.14
C ASN A 333 23.76 -4.10 23.96
N ALA A 334 22.87 -3.34 23.31
CA ALA A 334 21.98 -3.79 22.23
C ALA A 334 22.75 -3.99 20.91
N TYR A 335 23.81 -4.80 20.94
CA TYR A 335 24.77 -4.99 19.85
C TYR A 335 24.99 -6.48 19.54
N GLY A 336 25.17 -6.77 18.26
CA GLY A 336 25.59 -8.07 17.73
C GLY A 336 26.58 -7.90 16.57
N TYR A 337 27.31 -8.97 16.28
CA TYR A 337 28.26 -9.07 15.19
C TYR A 337 28.16 -10.44 14.53
N SER A 338 28.17 -10.49 13.19
CA SER A 338 28.21 -11.74 12.45
C SER A 338 29.20 -11.70 11.30
N ASP A 339 30.04 -12.73 11.24
CA ASP A 339 30.91 -13.04 10.10
C ASP A 339 30.12 -13.80 9.02
N VAL A 340 29.88 -13.12 7.90
CA VAL A 340 29.18 -13.63 6.73
C VAL A 340 30.16 -13.86 5.58
N HIS A 341 29.93 -14.90 4.81
CA HIS A 341 30.79 -15.27 3.70
C HIS A 341 30.34 -14.60 2.41
N GLY A 342 29.02 -14.43 2.22
CA GLY A 342 28.41 -13.91 1.00
C GLY A 342 28.52 -14.84 -0.20
N SER A 343 29.51 -15.74 -0.23
CA SER A 343 29.71 -16.91 -1.12
C SER A 343 31.04 -17.63 -0.80
N TYR A 344 31.22 -18.84 -1.33
CA TYR A 344 32.45 -19.64 -1.25
C TYR A 344 32.75 -20.31 -2.60
N SER A 345 34.01 -20.29 -3.05
CA SER A 345 34.47 -20.94 -4.30
C SER A 345 33.48 -20.82 -5.48
N ALA A 346 33.07 -19.57 -5.74
CA ALA A 346 32.13 -19.16 -6.78
C ALA A 346 30.64 -19.57 -6.61
N VAL A 347 30.26 -20.14 -5.47
CA VAL A 347 28.88 -20.54 -5.14
C VAL A 347 28.35 -19.71 -3.95
N PRO A 348 27.12 -19.18 -4.00
CA PRO A 348 26.56 -18.40 -2.90
C PRO A 348 26.32 -19.27 -1.66
N THR A 349 26.59 -18.76 -0.44
CA THR A 349 26.49 -19.50 0.84
C THR A 349 25.49 -18.86 1.80
N PHE A 350 24.28 -18.58 1.31
CA PHE A 350 23.27 -17.85 2.07
C PHE A 350 22.87 -18.55 3.38
N SER A 351 22.93 -19.88 3.45
CA SER A 351 22.48 -20.59 4.65
C SER A 351 23.33 -20.30 5.88
N TRP A 352 24.67 -20.17 5.75
CA TRP A 352 25.54 -19.73 6.85
C TRP A 352 25.25 -18.28 7.23
N ASP A 353 25.17 -17.39 6.23
CA ASP A 353 24.97 -15.97 6.47
C ASP A 353 23.64 -15.71 7.21
N VAL A 354 22.60 -16.47 6.86
CA VAL A 354 21.30 -16.44 7.53
C VAL A 354 21.38 -17.05 8.93
N GLU A 355 22.01 -18.21 9.08
CA GLU A 355 22.12 -18.90 10.37
C GLU A 355 22.86 -18.04 11.38
N CYS A 356 24.05 -17.54 11.06
CA CYS A 356 24.89 -16.77 11.97
C CYS A 356 24.20 -15.47 12.40
N ILE A 357 23.64 -14.69 11.47
CA ILE A 357 22.92 -13.45 11.84
C ILE A 357 21.72 -13.75 12.74
N THR A 358 20.96 -14.81 12.41
CA THR A 358 19.76 -15.18 13.19
C THR A 358 20.15 -15.71 14.57
N HIS A 359 21.25 -16.45 14.68
CA HIS A 359 21.82 -16.97 15.92
C HIS A 359 22.21 -15.83 16.87
N GLU A 360 23.02 -14.89 16.38
CA GLU A 360 23.52 -13.77 17.18
C GLU A 360 22.40 -12.79 17.58
N THR A 361 21.46 -12.56 16.67
CA THR A 361 20.25 -11.81 17.01
C THR A 361 19.44 -12.58 18.07
N GLY A 362 19.41 -13.92 18.03
CA GLY A 362 18.81 -14.78 19.05
C GLY A 362 19.37 -14.57 20.46
N HIS A 363 20.69 -14.41 20.58
CA HIS A 363 21.33 -14.02 21.84
C HIS A 363 20.86 -12.65 22.32
N ASN A 364 20.77 -11.64 21.44
CA ASN A 364 20.27 -10.33 21.84
C ASN A 364 18.83 -10.39 22.41
N PHE A 365 18.01 -11.31 21.91
CA PHE A 365 16.68 -11.58 22.45
C PHE A 365 16.71 -12.38 23.77
N GLY A 366 17.83 -13.02 24.10
CA GLY A 366 18.07 -13.66 25.40
C GLY A 366 18.32 -15.16 25.34
N SER A 367 18.27 -15.78 24.16
CA SER A 367 18.51 -17.22 24.09
C SER A 367 19.95 -17.57 24.41
N HIS A 368 20.15 -18.66 25.14
CA HIS A 368 21.44 -19.36 25.22
C HIS A 368 21.57 -20.37 24.08
N HIS A 369 22.75 -20.97 23.94
CA HIS A 369 22.96 -22.12 23.06
C HIS A 369 22.19 -23.34 23.57
N THR A 370 21.78 -24.24 22.68
CA THR A 370 21.12 -25.51 23.07
C THR A 370 22.02 -26.41 23.93
N HIS A 371 23.34 -26.26 23.80
CA HIS A 371 24.35 -26.97 24.59
C HIS A 371 24.56 -26.39 26.00
N TRP A 372 23.92 -25.26 26.34
CA TRP A 372 24.01 -24.67 27.67
C TRP A 372 23.36 -25.55 28.74
N CYS A 373 24.10 -25.93 29.78
CA CYS A 373 23.58 -26.83 30.82
C CYS A 373 22.53 -26.21 31.75
N GLY A 374 22.22 -24.92 31.62
CA GLY A 374 21.24 -24.23 32.46
C GLY A 374 19.78 -24.39 32.04
N TRP A 375 19.48 -24.98 30.87
CA TRP A 375 18.10 -25.16 30.42
C TRP A 375 17.29 -26.01 31.38
N ASN A 376 16.04 -25.62 31.67
CA ASN A 376 15.13 -26.46 32.43
C ASN A 376 14.55 -27.54 31.51
N THR A 377 14.87 -28.80 31.79
CA THR A 377 14.55 -29.96 30.96
C THR A 377 13.47 -30.87 31.54
N GLY A 378 12.92 -30.55 32.73
CA GLY A 378 11.92 -31.43 33.33
C GLY A 378 11.35 -31.00 34.69
N PRO A 379 10.51 -31.86 35.31
CA PRO A 379 9.87 -31.59 36.59
C PRO A 379 10.89 -31.35 37.72
N ASN A 380 10.52 -30.57 38.74
CA ASN A 380 11.36 -30.28 39.92
C ASN A 380 12.63 -29.46 39.67
N ASN A 381 12.65 -28.61 38.64
CA ASN A 381 13.82 -27.79 38.27
C ASN A 381 15.04 -28.63 37.89
N THR A 382 14.85 -29.81 37.29
CA THR A 382 15.94 -30.50 36.60
C THR A 382 16.42 -29.64 35.44
N CYS A 383 17.73 -29.54 35.27
CA CYS A 383 18.32 -28.79 34.18
C CYS A 383 19.34 -29.64 33.43
N GLY A 384 19.73 -29.18 32.25
CA GLY A 384 20.80 -29.79 31.47
C GLY A 384 20.81 -29.25 30.05
N ALA A 385 21.86 -29.55 29.28
CA ALA A 385 21.89 -29.24 27.86
C ALA A 385 20.73 -29.98 27.14
N ILE A 386 20.18 -29.36 26.11
CA ILE A 386 19.03 -29.88 25.34
C ILE A 386 19.42 -30.35 23.94
N ASP A 387 20.72 -30.32 23.66
CA ASP A 387 21.36 -30.83 22.46
C ASP A 387 22.72 -31.43 22.86
N ASP A 388 23.12 -32.50 22.19
CA ASP A 388 24.30 -33.30 22.51
C ASP A 388 25.15 -33.67 21.27
N CYS A 389 24.86 -33.07 20.11
CA CYS A 389 25.70 -33.22 18.93
C CYS A 389 27.11 -32.60 19.09
N TRP A 390 27.32 -31.83 20.15
CA TRP A 390 28.58 -31.20 20.52
C TRP A 390 28.75 -31.21 22.05
N THR A 391 29.94 -30.81 22.49
CA THR A 391 30.28 -30.74 23.91
C THR A 391 29.38 -29.72 24.64
N PRO A 392 28.70 -30.10 25.74
CA PRO A 392 27.91 -29.17 26.54
C PRO A 392 28.74 -27.99 27.09
N GLU A 393 28.16 -26.80 27.13
CA GLU A 393 28.80 -25.61 27.70
C GLU A 393 28.67 -25.62 29.22
N SER A 394 29.77 -25.62 29.96
CA SER A 394 29.74 -25.52 31.42
C SER A 394 29.95 -24.08 31.89
N THR A 395 28.96 -23.50 32.55
CA THR A 395 29.06 -22.21 33.25
C THR A 395 29.01 -22.40 34.77
N ASN A 396 29.36 -21.38 35.55
CA ASN A 396 29.31 -21.44 37.03
C ASN A 396 27.89 -21.71 37.57
N THR A 397 26.84 -21.33 36.84
CA THR A 397 25.42 -21.58 37.14
C THR A 397 25.04 -23.05 36.98
N CYS A 398 25.79 -23.82 36.20
CA CYS A 398 25.57 -25.26 36.00
C CYS A 398 26.06 -26.15 37.15
N SER A 399 26.79 -25.61 38.12
CA SER A 399 27.28 -26.35 39.28
C SER A 399 26.17 -26.97 40.15
N THR A 400 24.92 -26.49 40.00
CA THR A 400 23.74 -26.99 40.72
C THR A 400 22.86 -27.94 39.90
N CYS A 401 23.34 -28.35 38.72
CA CYS A 401 22.56 -29.05 37.71
C CYS A 401 22.88 -30.57 37.70
N PRO A 402 21.96 -31.45 38.15
CA PRO A 402 22.29 -32.85 38.46
C PRO A 402 22.25 -33.82 37.27
N THR A 403 21.79 -33.41 36.09
CA THR A 403 21.57 -34.31 34.95
C THR A 403 22.33 -33.89 33.70
N THR A 404 23.32 -34.69 33.31
CA THR A 404 23.79 -34.77 31.92
C THR A 404 22.84 -35.70 31.15
N TYR A 405 22.33 -35.23 30.01
CA TYR A 405 21.33 -35.93 29.21
C TYR A 405 21.83 -37.30 28.72
N THR A 406 20.93 -38.30 28.61
CA THR A 406 21.27 -39.71 28.34
C THR A 406 20.67 -40.29 27.05
N THR A 407 20.09 -39.48 26.16
CA THR A 407 19.59 -39.97 24.86
C THR A 407 20.28 -39.27 23.71
N VAL A 408 21.25 -40.00 23.14
CA VAL A 408 22.10 -39.59 22.03
C VAL A 408 21.32 -39.67 20.72
N ASN A 409 21.16 -38.54 20.03
CA ASN A 409 20.83 -38.57 18.60
C ASN A 409 21.96 -37.90 17.82
N SER A 410 23.05 -38.65 17.63
CA SER A 410 24.21 -38.21 16.85
C SER A 410 23.91 -37.96 15.37
N ASN A 411 22.67 -38.15 14.90
CA ASN A 411 22.23 -37.90 13.53
C ASN A 411 21.26 -36.71 13.43
N TRP A 412 20.97 -36.03 14.54
CA TRP A 412 20.11 -34.84 14.55
C TRP A 412 20.87 -33.64 13.99
N ALA A 413 20.28 -32.95 13.01
CA ALA A 413 20.73 -31.62 12.61
C ALA A 413 20.16 -30.58 13.56
N GLY A 414 21.03 -29.71 14.06
CA GLY A 414 20.71 -28.78 15.15
C GLY A 414 19.63 -27.76 14.80
N THR A 415 19.23 -27.00 15.82
CA THR A 415 18.44 -25.76 15.69
C THR A 415 19.34 -24.56 15.45
N ILE A 416 18.80 -23.37 15.17
CA ILE A 416 19.58 -22.13 15.00
C ILE A 416 20.56 -21.88 16.15
N MET A 417 20.20 -22.15 17.41
CA MET A 417 21.08 -21.91 18.58
C MET A 417 22.03 -23.07 18.90
N SER A 418 22.33 -23.95 17.94
CA SER A 418 23.07 -25.19 18.17
C SER A 418 24.47 -25.18 17.57
N TYR A 419 25.39 -25.89 18.24
CA TYR A 419 26.72 -26.19 17.72
C TYR A 419 26.79 -27.37 16.76
N CYS A 420 25.66 -27.95 16.32
CA CYS A 420 25.69 -29.12 15.42
C CYS A 420 26.36 -28.85 14.06
N HIS A 421 26.56 -27.59 13.67
CA HIS A 421 27.40 -27.24 12.52
C HIS A 421 28.89 -27.57 12.70
N LEU A 422 29.37 -27.64 13.96
CA LEU A 422 30.74 -28.07 14.30
C LEU A 422 30.87 -29.61 14.27
N ALA A 423 29.73 -30.30 14.37
CA ALA A 423 29.60 -31.71 14.07
C ALA A 423 29.30 -31.91 12.58
N ASN A 424 29.44 -33.14 12.07
CA ASN A 424 29.08 -33.46 10.68
C ASN A 424 27.55 -33.41 10.40
N ASN A 425 26.75 -32.95 11.36
CA ASN A 425 25.29 -33.03 11.32
C ASN A 425 24.64 -31.77 10.70
N GLY A 426 25.28 -30.61 10.81
CA GLY A 426 24.76 -29.35 10.29
C GLY A 426 23.58 -28.77 11.10
N ILE A 427 23.01 -27.67 10.60
CA ILE A 427 21.81 -27.00 11.14
C ILE A 427 20.69 -27.08 10.12
N ASP A 428 19.48 -27.42 10.57
CA ASP A 428 18.28 -27.31 9.73
C ASP A 428 17.51 -26.06 10.10
N LEU A 429 17.42 -25.11 9.17
CA LEU A 429 16.68 -23.87 9.40
C LEU A 429 15.17 -24.12 9.61
N ALA A 430 14.65 -25.24 9.10
CA ALA A 430 13.29 -25.69 9.37
C ALA A 430 13.03 -26.09 10.83
N ASN A 431 14.08 -26.36 11.62
CA ASN A 431 13.95 -26.58 13.07
C ASN A 431 13.76 -25.27 13.85
N GLY A 432 14.02 -24.11 13.24
CA GLY A 432 13.93 -22.81 13.91
C GLY A 432 14.84 -22.73 15.14
N PHE A 433 14.37 -22.06 16.18
CA PHE A 433 15.09 -21.97 17.45
C PHE A 433 14.87 -23.20 18.34
N GLY A 434 13.87 -24.03 18.03
CA GLY A 434 13.44 -25.11 18.91
C GLY A 434 12.66 -24.62 20.13
N PRO A 435 12.18 -25.55 20.99
CA PRO A 435 11.16 -25.22 21.99
C PRO A 435 11.59 -24.21 23.05
N LEU A 436 12.72 -24.45 23.71
CA LEU A 436 13.19 -23.63 24.85
C LEU A 436 13.86 -22.33 24.39
N PRO A 437 14.83 -22.34 23.45
CA PRO A 437 15.37 -21.10 22.87
C PRO A 437 14.27 -20.20 22.26
N GLY A 438 13.34 -20.80 21.49
CA GLY A 438 12.20 -20.11 20.91
C GLY A 438 11.30 -19.47 21.97
N ALA A 439 11.04 -20.17 23.09
CA ALA A 439 10.24 -19.62 24.18
C ALA A 439 10.88 -18.39 24.82
N VAL A 440 12.22 -18.38 25.00
CA VAL A 440 12.96 -17.24 25.55
C VAL A 440 12.83 -16.01 24.67
N ILE A 441 13.11 -16.14 23.37
CA ILE A 441 13.07 -15.00 22.46
C ILE A 441 11.65 -14.44 22.29
N ARG A 442 10.62 -15.30 22.26
CA ARG A 442 9.20 -14.88 22.21
C ARG A 442 8.80 -14.13 23.48
N ASN A 443 9.25 -14.59 24.64
CA ASN A 443 8.98 -13.93 25.92
C ASN A 443 9.66 -12.56 26.00
N SER A 444 10.91 -12.45 25.52
CA SER A 444 11.63 -11.18 25.45
C SER A 444 10.91 -10.16 24.55
N ALA A 445 10.55 -10.57 23.33
CA ALA A 445 9.81 -9.72 22.39
C ALA A 445 8.44 -9.28 22.94
N THR A 446 7.73 -10.16 23.64
CA THR A 446 6.44 -9.84 24.27
C THR A 446 6.60 -8.76 25.35
N ASN A 447 7.62 -8.89 26.20
CA ASN A 447 7.80 -8.04 27.36
C ASN A 447 8.61 -6.77 27.10
N GLY A 448 9.30 -6.66 25.95
CA GLY A 448 10.11 -5.50 25.59
C GLY A 448 9.32 -4.19 25.63
N SER A 449 9.65 -3.29 26.57
CA SER A 449 8.93 -2.02 26.79
C SER A 449 9.30 -0.93 25.78
N CYS A 450 10.47 -1.05 25.15
CA CYS A 450 10.96 -0.15 24.12
C CYS A 450 10.40 -0.42 22.72
N LEU A 451 9.67 -1.52 22.55
CA LEU A 451 9.22 -2.00 21.24
C LEU A 451 7.89 -1.34 20.84
N SER A 452 7.76 -1.04 19.55
CA SER A 452 6.55 -0.45 18.98
C SER A 452 5.50 -1.53 18.66
N SER A 453 4.24 -1.12 18.49
CA SER A 453 3.19 -2.04 18.07
C SER A 453 3.44 -2.58 16.67
N ILE A 454 3.02 -3.82 16.41
CA ILE A 454 2.95 -4.36 15.05
C ILE A 454 1.96 -3.59 14.17
N ILE A 455 0.94 -2.96 14.78
CA ILE A 455 -0.05 -2.14 14.07
C ILE A 455 0.47 -0.70 14.00
N SER A 456 0.81 -0.28 12.78
CA SER A 456 1.14 1.10 12.45
C SER A 456 0.27 1.62 11.30
N GLY A 457 0.18 2.94 11.20
CA GLY A 457 -0.53 3.62 10.13
C GLY A 457 -0.44 5.13 10.28
N THR A 458 -0.90 5.84 9.26
CA THR A 458 -0.90 7.30 9.22
C THR A 458 -2.33 7.83 9.13
N LEU A 459 -2.54 9.02 9.71
CA LEU A 459 -3.81 9.72 9.63
C LEU A 459 -3.66 10.97 8.76
N THR A 460 -4.54 11.13 7.78
CA THR A 460 -4.62 12.34 6.95
C THR A 460 -5.92 13.08 7.24
N ALA A 461 -5.81 14.28 7.82
CA ALA A 461 -6.96 15.12 8.13
C ALA A 461 -7.40 15.95 6.93
N THR A 462 -8.71 16.06 6.73
CA THR A 462 -9.36 17.00 5.80
C THR A 462 -10.06 18.10 6.61
N PRO A 463 -9.77 19.40 6.37
CA PRO A 463 -10.40 20.51 7.09
C PRO A 463 -11.93 20.54 6.95
N ILE A 464 -12.60 21.20 7.89
CA ILE A 464 -14.07 21.32 7.89
C ILE A 464 -14.49 22.44 6.96
N CYS A 465 -15.15 22.07 5.85
CA CYS A 465 -15.78 22.99 4.91
C CYS A 465 -17.29 22.65 4.83
N ASN A 466 -18.18 23.43 5.45
CA ASN A 466 -19.61 23.10 5.49
C ASN A 466 -19.90 21.70 6.10
N ASN A 467 -19.31 21.39 7.25
CA ASN A 467 -19.49 20.12 7.97
C ASN A 467 -19.00 18.85 7.25
N ASN A 468 -18.13 18.97 6.25
CA ASN A 468 -17.61 17.83 5.48
C ASN A 468 -16.18 17.41 5.87
N GLY A 469 -15.69 17.81 7.05
CA GLY A 469 -14.35 17.43 7.49
C GLY A 469 -14.19 15.91 7.61
N GLY A 470 -12.96 15.43 7.64
CA GLY A 470 -12.70 13.99 7.67
C GLY A 470 -11.31 13.62 8.14
N VAL A 471 -11.11 12.34 8.41
CA VAL A 471 -9.80 11.74 8.68
C VAL A 471 -9.73 10.39 7.98
N THR A 472 -8.73 10.22 7.12
CA THR A 472 -8.45 8.94 6.46
C THR A 472 -7.35 8.20 7.22
N LEU A 473 -7.60 6.94 7.56
CA LEU A 473 -6.60 6.02 8.11
C LEU A 473 -6.00 5.16 7.00
N ALA A 474 -4.70 5.29 6.79
CA ALA A 474 -3.90 4.38 5.97
C ALA A 474 -3.08 3.49 6.89
N LEU A 475 -3.46 2.20 7.02
CA LEU A 475 -2.62 1.22 7.71
C LEU A 475 -1.33 0.98 6.94
N ALA A 476 -0.26 0.71 7.69
CA ALA A 476 1.04 0.46 7.13
C ALA A 476 1.04 -0.74 6.16
N ALA A 477 1.80 -0.65 5.08
CA ALA A 477 1.96 -1.75 4.12
C ALA A 477 2.74 -2.93 4.74
N ASN A 478 3.68 -2.64 5.65
CA ASN A 478 4.36 -3.63 6.50
C ASN A 478 3.71 -3.69 7.90
N ASN A 479 2.40 -3.91 7.93
CA ASN A 479 1.72 -4.19 9.19
C ASN A 479 1.72 -5.70 9.42
N PHE A 480 2.33 -6.18 10.50
CA PHE A 480 2.39 -7.61 10.84
C PHE A 480 1.09 -8.13 11.48
N ALA A 481 0.07 -7.28 11.61
CA ALA A 481 -1.23 -7.63 12.17
C ALA A 481 -2.10 -8.43 11.20
N VAL A 482 -3.11 -9.11 11.75
CA VAL A 482 -3.96 -10.05 11.01
C VAL A 482 -5.38 -9.50 10.87
N ALA A 483 -5.84 -9.35 9.62
CA ALA A 483 -7.23 -8.98 9.32
C ALA A 483 -8.23 -10.07 9.76
N PRO A 484 -9.49 -9.75 10.07
CA PRO A 484 -10.13 -8.42 9.97
C PRO A 484 -9.75 -7.46 11.11
N TYR A 485 -9.80 -6.16 10.81
CA TYR A 485 -9.58 -5.08 11.78
C TYR A 485 -10.89 -4.52 12.31
N THR A 486 -10.85 -4.05 13.56
CA THR A 486 -11.91 -3.27 14.20
C THR A 486 -11.35 -1.90 14.61
N TYR A 487 -12.18 -0.87 14.52
CA TYR A 487 -11.79 0.52 14.72
C TYR A 487 -12.63 1.14 15.84
N THR A 488 -12.02 1.98 16.66
CA THR A 488 -12.73 2.81 17.64
C THR A 488 -12.08 4.18 17.69
N TRP A 489 -12.77 5.16 17.12
CA TRP A 489 -12.32 6.55 17.11
C TRP A 489 -12.60 7.26 18.43
N SER A 490 -11.84 8.32 18.71
CA SER A 490 -12.03 9.17 19.90
C SER A 490 -13.42 9.81 20.01
N ASN A 491 -14.18 9.87 18.91
CA ASN A 491 -15.57 10.33 18.86
C ASN A 491 -16.60 9.18 18.92
N GLY A 492 -16.17 7.94 19.15
CA GLY A 492 -17.02 6.75 19.25
C GLY A 492 -17.36 6.07 17.92
N ALA A 493 -16.94 6.60 16.77
CA ALA A 493 -17.17 5.95 15.48
C ALA A 493 -16.34 4.67 15.33
N THR A 494 -16.83 3.71 14.54
CA THR A 494 -16.19 2.39 14.34
C THR A 494 -15.83 2.06 12.89
N THR A 495 -15.93 3.03 11.99
CA THR A 495 -15.51 2.92 10.59
C THR A 495 -14.00 3.11 10.46
N GLN A 496 -13.38 2.59 9.39
CA GLN A 496 -11.95 2.81 9.14
C GLN A 496 -11.61 4.30 9.00
N ASN A 497 -12.46 5.06 8.29
CA ASN A 497 -12.28 6.49 8.06
C ASN A 497 -13.37 7.30 8.77
N LEU A 498 -13.03 8.52 9.18
CA LEU A 498 -13.99 9.52 9.62
C LEU A 498 -14.40 10.43 8.47
N THR A 499 -15.69 10.71 8.36
CA THR A 499 -16.30 11.64 7.42
C THR A 499 -17.33 12.50 8.13
N ASN A 500 -17.72 13.63 7.54
CA ASN A 500 -18.76 14.53 8.05
C ASN A 500 -18.45 15.10 9.45
N ILE A 501 -17.17 15.40 9.72
CA ILE A 501 -16.75 16.10 10.93
C ILE A 501 -17.20 17.56 10.83
N SER A 502 -18.00 18.00 11.80
CA SER A 502 -18.56 19.36 11.86
C SER A 502 -17.85 20.29 12.84
N THR A 503 -17.11 19.72 13.80
CA THR A 503 -16.45 20.47 14.86
C THR A 503 -14.94 20.23 14.82
N PRO A 504 -14.12 21.30 14.86
CA PRO A 504 -12.67 21.16 14.89
C PRO A 504 -12.22 20.34 16.09
N GLY A 505 -11.15 19.58 15.93
CA GLY A 505 -10.60 18.76 17.00
C GLY A 505 -9.46 17.86 16.54
N THR A 506 -8.79 17.25 17.52
CA THR A 506 -7.79 16.21 17.26
C THR A 506 -8.42 14.84 17.44
N PHE A 507 -8.27 13.99 16.42
CA PHE A 507 -8.84 12.65 16.37
C PHE A 507 -7.74 11.59 16.51
N SER A 508 -8.10 10.49 17.16
CA SER A 508 -7.30 9.28 17.26
C SER A 508 -8.18 8.06 17.03
N VAL A 509 -7.57 6.97 16.56
CA VAL A 509 -8.24 5.69 16.30
C VAL A 509 -7.51 4.57 17.00
N SER A 510 -8.23 3.80 17.79
CA SER A 510 -7.77 2.50 18.28
C SER A 510 -8.11 1.45 17.24
N VAL A 511 -7.09 0.76 16.74
CA VAL A 511 -7.20 -0.34 15.79
C VAL A 511 -6.92 -1.63 16.53
N LYS A 512 -7.78 -2.63 16.34
CA LYS A 512 -7.62 -3.97 16.89
C LYS A 512 -7.71 -5.02 15.79
N ASP A 513 -6.75 -5.94 15.76
CA ASP A 513 -6.67 -7.02 14.78
C ASP A 513 -7.37 -8.32 15.26
N ALA A 514 -7.38 -9.35 14.40
CA ALA A 514 -7.98 -10.66 14.70
C ALA A 514 -7.28 -11.42 15.84
N ASN A 515 -6.01 -11.12 16.09
CA ASN A 515 -5.21 -11.71 17.16
C ASN A 515 -5.30 -10.92 18.48
N ASN A 516 -6.16 -9.90 18.54
CA ASN A 516 -6.35 -8.98 19.66
C ASN A 516 -5.18 -8.02 19.94
N CYS A 517 -4.27 -7.84 18.99
CA CYS A 517 -3.30 -6.77 19.05
C CYS A 517 -4.00 -5.43 18.87
N THR A 518 -3.64 -4.45 19.70
CA THR A 518 -4.23 -3.11 19.68
C THR A 518 -3.16 -2.05 19.51
N SER A 519 -3.46 -1.01 18.75
CA SER A 519 -2.64 0.20 18.65
C SER A 519 -3.51 1.43 18.52
N THR A 520 -3.08 2.53 19.13
CA THR A 520 -3.74 3.83 19.00
C THR A 520 -2.91 4.71 18.08
N ILE A 521 -3.49 5.08 16.94
CA ILE A 521 -2.90 6.03 16.01
C ILE A 521 -3.53 7.39 16.30
N SER A 522 -2.71 8.39 16.61
CA SER A 522 -3.16 9.71 17.09
C SER A 522 -2.56 10.86 16.28
N GLY A 523 -3.13 12.06 16.45
CA GLY A 523 -2.53 13.31 15.97
C GLY A 523 -3.19 13.92 14.73
N ALA A 524 -4.33 13.39 14.27
CA ALA A 524 -5.07 13.99 13.17
C ALA A 524 -5.84 15.23 13.64
N THR A 525 -5.30 16.42 13.40
CA THR A 525 -5.99 17.67 13.71
C THR A 525 -6.85 18.13 12.55
N VAL A 526 -8.15 18.08 12.73
CA VAL A 526 -9.14 18.61 11.81
C VAL A 526 -9.48 20.04 12.26
N ALA A 527 -9.06 21.03 11.48
CA ALA A 527 -9.33 22.44 11.76
C ALA A 527 -10.61 22.92 11.07
N GLN A 528 -11.22 23.98 11.63
CA GLN A 528 -12.20 24.77 10.88
C GLN A 528 -11.47 25.42 9.71
N GLY A 529 -12.01 25.36 8.48
CA GLY A 529 -11.57 26.30 7.45
C GLY A 529 -11.86 27.73 7.93
N VAL A 530 -10.85 28.61 7.97
CA VAL A 530 -11.04 30.00 8.42
C VAL A 530 -12.00 30.77 7.51
N THR A 531 -13.00 31.40 8.11
CA THR A 531 -13.85 32.42 7.48
C THR A 531 -13.08 33.73 7.31
N PRO A 532 -13.08 34.39 6.13
CA PRO A 532 -12.36 35.66 5.94
C PRO A 532 -13.03 36.83 6.67
N GLY A 533 -12.23 37.67 7.35
CA GLY A 533 -12.69 38.95 7.92
C GLY A 533 -11.91 39.49 9.13
N ASN A 534 -10.60 39.75 9.00
CA ASN A 534 -9.91 40.70 9.88
C ASN A 534 -9.12 41.67 8.99
N GLY A 535 -9.75 42.80 8.66
CA GLY A 535 -9.13 43.86 7.88
C GLY A 535 -7.99 44.50 8.67
N ILE A 536 -6.81 44.59 8.06
CA ILE A 536 -5.73 45.43 8.56
C ILE A 536 -6.07 46.87 8.16
N THR A 537 -6.15 47.79 9.11
CA THR A 537 -6.29 49.23 8.86
C THR A 537 -5.09 49.72 8.05
N PRO A 538 -5.27 50.37 6.87
CA PRO A 538 -4.16 51.00 6.15
C PRO A 538 -3.49 52.04 7.03
N VAL A 539 -2.17 51.94 7.18
CA VAL A 539 -1.34 52.99 7.80
C VAL A 539 -0.87 53.88 6.66
N GLU A 540 -1.31 55.14 6.71
CA GLU A 540 -1.02 56.28 5.82
C GLU A 540 -1.97 56.55 4.63
N ASN A 541 -2.66 57.70 4.71
CA ASN A 541 -3.33 58.36 3.60
C ASN A 541 -2.28 58.92 2.63
N MET A 542 -2.28 58.52 1.37
CA MET A 542 -1.55 59.24 0.31
C MET A 542 -2.52 59.76 -0.76
N PRO A 543 -2.64 61.09 -0.94
CA PRO A 543 -3.19 61.63 -2.16
C PRO A 543 -2.20 61.39 -3.31
N ILE A 544 -2.61 60.65 -4.34
CA ILE A 544 -1.84 60.57 -5.59
C ILE A 544 -2.07 61.89 -6.35
N CYS A 545 -1.07 62.78 -6.36
CA CYS A 545 -1.06 63.96 -7.22
C CYS A 545 -0.21 63.66 -8.46
N CYS A 546 -0.83 63.65 -9.65
CA CYS A 546 -0.14 63.31 -10.90
C CYS A 546 0.79 64.44 -11.36
N MET A 547 2.09 64.30 -11.16
CA MET A 547 3.11 65.15 -11.81
C MET A 547 4.23 64.31 -12.46
N ASN A 548 3.89 63.27 -13.25
CA ASN A 548 4.66 62.78 -14.42
C ASN A 548 4.11 61.43 -14.92
N PRO A 549 4.06 61.18 -16.24
CA PRO A 549 3.55 59.94 -16.82
C PRO A 549 4.50 58.72 -16.78
N SER A 550 5.64 58.78 -16.05
CA SER A 550 6.71 57.77 -16.20
C SER A 550 7.16 57.04 -14.92
N TYR A 551 6.40 57.10 -13.82
CA TYR A 551 6.77 56.39 -12.58
C TYR A 551 5.81 55.24 -12.26
N THR A 552 6.36 54.10 -11.87
CA THR A 552 5.60 53.00 -11.24
C THR A 552 5.36 53.36 -9.78
N LEU A 553 4.09 53.40 -9.35
CA LEU A 553 3.75 53.65 -7.95
C LEU A 553 3.67 52.30 -7.22
N THR A 554 4.48 52.12 -6.17
CA THR A 554 4.39 50.95 -5.29
C THR A 554 3.60 51.33 -4.05
N ILE A 555 2.41 50.75 -3.87
CA ILE A 555 1.61 50.92 -2.65
C ILE A 555 1.87 49.68 -1.78
N ALA A 556 2.55 49.86 -0.65
CA ALA A 556 2.83 48.78 0.28
C ALA A 556 1.61 48.56 1.20
N ALA A 557 0.73 47.64 0.81
CA ALA A 557 -0.32 47.14 1.68
C ALA A 557 -0.22 45.61 1.74
N ASN A 558 -0.26 45.05 2.95
CA ASN A 558 -0.05 43.62 3.18
C ASN A 558 -1.40 42.88 3.18
N ALA A 559 -1.46 41.73 2.51
CA ALA A 559 -2.59 40.80 2.65
C ALA A 559 -2.73 40.31 4.11
N PRO A 560 -3.95 39.98 4.57
CA PRO A 560 -4.14 39.31 5.86
C PRO A 560 -3.30 38.02 5.96
N GLN A 561 -2.79 37.71 7.16
CA GLN A 561 -2.08 36.45 7.40
C GLN A 561 -3.07 35.27 7.37
N ASN A 562 -2.62 34.08 6.95
CA ASN A 562 -3.38 32.81 6.93
C ASN A 562 -4.50 32.67 5.88
N ILE A 563 -4.21 33.02 4.62
CA ILE A 563 -5.12 32.80 3.47
C ILE A 563 -4.92 31.39 2.90
N SER A 564 -6.01 30.66 2.66
CA SER A 564 -6.00 29.31 2.05
C SER A 564 -6.05 29.34 0.51
N SER A 565 -5.82 28.19 -0.14
CA SER A 565 -5.93 28.04 -1.60
C SER A 565 -7.34 28.25 -2.17
N CYS A 566 -8.36 28.44 -1.34
CA CYS A 566 -9.75 28.63 -1.74
C CYS A 566 -10.23 30.10 -1.66
N GLN A 567 -9.31 31.03 -1.43
CA GLN A 567 -9.60 32.46 -1.19
C GLN A 567 -8.79 33.32 -2.16
N THR A 568 -9.40 34.40 -2.67
CA THR A 568 -8.74 35.36 -3.56
C THR A 568 -8.65 36.72 -2.88
N VAL A 569 -7.53 37.42 -3.03
CA VAL A 569 -7.37 38.80 -2.58
C VAL A 569 -7.57 39.74 -3.77
N SER A 570 -8.43 40.73 -3.63
CA SER A 570 -8.66 41.79 -4.61
C SER A 570 -8.54 43.16 -3.95
N TRP A 571 -8.25 44.20 -4.74
CA TRP A 571 -8.07 45.56 -4.25
C TRP A 571 -9.15 46.47 -4.82
N LEU A 572 -9.92 47.11 -3.95
CA LEU A 572 -10.99 48.01 -4.35
C LEU A 572 -10.48 49.45 -4.36
N ARG A 573 -10.65 50.15 -5.49
CA ARG A 573 -10.37 51.57 -5.63
C ARG A 573 -11.61 52.40 -5.31
N THR A 574 -11.46 53.39 -4.45
CA THR A 574 -12.55 54.28 -4.02
C THR A 574 -12.10 55.74 -3.94
N ALA A 575 -13.02 56.67 -4.11
CA ALA A 575 -12.75 58.11 -3.96
C ALA A 575 -12.58 58.57 -2.49
N ALA A 576 -12.87 57.71 -1.52
CA ALA A 576 -12.74 57.98 -0.09
C ALA A 576 -12.25 56.73 0.66
N PRO A 577 -11.58 56.89 1.84
CA PRO A 577 -11.14 55.76 2.64
C PRO A 577 -12.33 54.93 3.16
N ILE A 578 -12.20 53.61 3.12
CA ILE A 578 -13.18 52.69 3.73
C ILE A 578 -12.68 52.29 5.12
N THR A 579 -13.50 52.50 6.14
CA THR A 579 -13.12 52.28 7.55
C THR A 579 -13.94 51.20 8.26
N SER A 580 -14.87 50.52 7.57
CA SER A 580 -15.67 49.43 8.16
C SER A 580 -16.01 48.33 7.13
N ILE A 581 -16.29 47.12 7.64
CA ILE A 581 -16.64 45.94 6.83
C ILE A 581 -17.91 46.18 6.01
N SER A 582 -18.95 46.74 6.64
CA SER A 582 -20.23 47.01 5.98
C SER A 582 -20.10 48.02 4.85
N ALA A 583 -19.27 49.05 5.02
CA ALA A 583 -18.97 50.02 3.98
C ALA A 583 -18.14 49.41 2.84
N ALA A 584 -17.18 48.53 3.15
CA ALA A 584 -16.40 47.81 2.14
C ALA A 584 -17.28 46.92 1.26
N GLN A 585 -18.20 46.17 1.88
CA GLN A 585 -19.14 45.30 1.17
C GLN A 585 -20.10 46.11 0.28
N ALA A 586 -20.63 47.22 0.80
CA ALA A 586 -21.51 48.10 0.03
C ALA A 586 -20.78 48.70 -1.18
N ALA A 587 -19.57 49.22 -0.97
CA ALA A 587 -18.73 49.79 -2.02
C ALA A 587 -18.40 48.75 -3.10
N PHE A 588 -17.95 47.55 -2.72
CA PHE A 588 -17.65 46.45 -3.66
C PHE A 588 -18.87 46.06 -4.50
N ASN A 589 -20.04 45.94 -3.89
CA ASN A 589 -21.27 45.57 -4.60
C ASN A 589 -21.72 46.65 -5.60
N SER A 590 -21.36 47.90 -5.38
CA SER A 590 -21.68 49.04 -6.25
C SER A 590 -20.56 49.44 -7.21
N ALA A 591 -19.37 48.85 -7.07
CA ALA A 591 -18.18 49.27 -7.81
C ALA A 591 -18.19 48.73 -9.25
N ALA A 592 -17.71 49.54 -10.19
CA ALA A 592 -17.47 49.09 -11.55
C ALA A 592 -16.28 48.13 -11.59
N ALA A 593 -16.27 47.20 -12.55
CA ALA A 593 -15.18 46.22 -12.67
C ALA A 593 -13.79 46.86 -12.84
N THR A 594 -13.74 48.06 -13.44
CA THR A 594 -12.50 48.83 -13.63
C THR A 594 -11.92 49.39 -12.33
N ASP A 595 -12.69 49.38 -11.24
CA ASP A 595 -12.25 49.83 -9.91
C ASP A 595 -11.82 48.66 -9.01
N ILE A 596 -11.87 47.43 -9.51
CA ILE A 596 -11.44 46.23 -8.81
C ILE A 596 -10.14 45.73 -9.45
N PHE A 597 -9.05 45.87 -8.73
CA PHE A 597 -7.71 45.55 -9.20
C PHE A 597 -7.24 44.21 -8.64
N THR A 598 -6.63 43.41 -9.52
CA THR A 598 -5.88 42.20 -9.18
C THR A 598 -4.40 42.53 -9.26
N ALA A 599 -3.61 42.17 -8.24
CA ALA A 599 -2.18 42.49 -8.18
C ALA A 599 -1.42 42.03 -9.44
N THR A 600 -0.41 42.83 -9.86
CA THR A 600 0.36 42.63 -11.10
C THR A 600 1.48 41.59 -10.99
N ASN A 601 1.80 41.11 -9.79
CA ASN A 601 2.59 39.88 -9.66
C ASN A 601 1.66 38.69 -9.89
N ALA A 602 1.73 38.13 -11.10
CA ALA A 602 0.91 37.03 -11.60
C ALA A 602 1.05 35.69 -10.83
N SER A 603 1.66 35.68 -9.65
CA SER A 603 1.73 34.55 -8.71
C SER A 603 0.68 34.60 -7.59
N SER A 604 -0.10 35.68 -7.45
CA SER A 604 -1.00 35.86 -6.29
C SER A 604 -2.44 35.36 -6.42
N ILE A 605 -2.77 34.56 -7.46
CA ILE A 605 -4.12 33.97 -7.60
C ILE A 605 -4.19 32.52 -7.11
N ASN A 606 -3.09 31.91 -6.69
CA ASN A 606 -3.17 30.65 -5.96
C ASN A 606 -2.03 30.53 -4.95
N ALA A 607 -2.41 30.53 -3.67
CA ALA A 607 -1.61 30.03 -2.57
C ALA A 607 -0.24 30.71 -2.36
N THR A 608 -0.20 31.92 -1.79
CA THR A 608 0.78 32.25 -0.73
C THR A 608 0.48 33.59 -0.04
N THR A 609 0.83 33.65 1.24
CA THR A 609 0.97 34.85 2.09
C THR A 609 1.86 35.92 1.44
N GLY A 610 1.44 37.20 1.47
CA GLY A 610 2.31 38.35 1.18
C GLY A 610 2.13 39.07 -0.16
N ALA A 611 0.96 39.01 -0.81
CA ALA A 611 0.73 39.72 -2.07
C ALA A 611 0.82 41.26 -1.93
N THR A 612 1.53 41.91 -2.86
CA THR A 612 1.66 43.37 -2.99
C THR A 612 1.00 43.87 -4.29
N LEU A 613 0.34 45.04 -4.27
CA LEU A 613 -0.26 45.67 -5.45
C LEU A 613 0.70 46.70 -6.05
N THR A 614 1.16 46.46 -7.28
CA THR A 614 1.91 47.45 -8.07
C THR A 614 1.04 47.98 -9.20
N VAL A 615 0.83 49.30 -9.29
CA VAL A 615 -0.03 49.91 -10.32
C VAL A 615 0.82 50.78 -11.24
N MET A 616 0.70 50.59 -12.56
CA MET A 616 1.17 51.56 -13.56
C MET A 616 0.09 52.61 -13.76
N ALA A 617 0.44 53.89 -13.66
CA ALA A 617 -0.52 54.97 -13.87
C ALA A 617 -1.17 54.84 -15.26
N PRO A 618 -2.52 54.86 -15.37
CA PRO A 618 -3.17 54.80 -16.68
C PRO A 618 -2.80 56.06 -17.50
N ALA A 619 -2.59 55.87 -18.80
CA ALA A 619 -2.02 56.87 -19.70
C ALA A 619 -2.83 58.19 -19.88
N ASN A 620 -3.96 58.39 -19.19
CA ASN A 620 -4.74 59.64 -19.28
C ASN A 620 -5.34 60.00 -17.91
N CYS A 621 -4.57 60.61 -17.01
CA CYS A 621 -5.11 61.32 -15.84
C CYS A 621 -5.14 62.82 -16.17
N THR A 622 -6.31 63.38 -16.46
CA THR A 622 -6.48 64.81 -16.79
C THR A 622 -7.10 65.63 -15.65
N GLY A 623 -7.14 65.09 -14.42
CA GLY A 623 -7.70 65.77 -13.24
C GLY A 623 -7.04 65.40 -11.91
N THR A 624 -7.22 66.26 -10.89
CA THR A 624 -6.67 66.16 -9.53
C THR A 624 -7.58 65.34 -8.59
N THR A 625 -7.81 64.06 -8.89
CA THR A 625 -8.62 63.17 -8.02
C THR A 625 -7.71 62.30 -7.15
N THR A 626 -8.01 62.22 -5.85
CA THR A 626 -7.34 61.31 -4.92
C THR A 626 -8.08 59.97 -4.87
N ASP A 627 -7.40 58.88 -5.20
CA ASP A 627 -7.93 57.52 -5.16
C ASP A 627 -7.34 56.73 -3.97
N TYR A 628 -8.17 55.97 -3.27
CA TYR A 628 -7.81 55.08 -2.15
C TYR A 628 -7.94 53.61 -2.58
N TYR A 629 -7.05 52.73 -2.10
CA TYR A 629 -7.06 51.30 -2.42
C TYR A 629 -7.17 50.44 -1.16
N THR A 630 -8.22 49.62 -1.06
CA THR A 630 -8.50 48.78 0.11
C THR A 630 -8.45 47.29 -0.25
N PRO A 631 -7.68 46.43 0.45
CA PRO A 631 -7.68 45.00 0.19
C PRO A 631 -8.95 44.35 0.72
N PHE A 632 -9.49 43.42 -0.06
CA PHE A 632 -10.65 42.61 0.29
C PHE A 632 -10.36 41.14 -0.06
N VAL A 633 -10.76 40.23 0.83
CA VAL A 633 -10.63 38.80 0.62
C VAL A 633 -12.00 38.24 0.28
N SER A 634 -12.20 37.82 -0.96
CA SER A 634 -13.41 37.10 -1.35
C SER A 634 -13.25 35.62 -1.08
N ARG A 635 -14.32 35.00 -0.56
CA ARG A 635 -14.59 33.61 -0.91
C ARG A 635 -15.10 33.61 -2.35
N ASN A 636 -14.68 32.64 -3.14
CA ASN A 636 -15.28 32.44 -4.45
C ASN A 636 -16.75 32.06 -4.28
N THR A 637 -17.63 33.07 -4.32
CA THR A 637 -19.09 32.91 -4.39
C THR A 637 -19.61 33.96 -5.34
N LYS A 638 -20.17 33.57 -6.49
CA LYS A 638 -21.08 34.43 -7.27
C LYS A 638 -22.50 33.85 -7.23
N PRO A 639 -23.53 34.72 -7.12
CA PRO A 639 -24.92 34.31 -7.31
C PRO A 639 -25.20 34.09 -8.80
N VAL A 640 -25.96 33.04 -9.12
CA VAL A 640 -26.23 32.63 -10.51
C VAL A 640 -27.67 32.97 -10.87
N ASN A 641 -27.86 33.87 -11.84
CA ASN A 641 -29.06 33.87 -12.69
C ASN A 641 -28.61 33.53 -14.11
N ASN A 642 -29.02 32.35 -14.59
CA ASN A 642 -29.00 31.83 -15.96
C ASN A 642 -28.05 32.48 -16.98
N ILE A 643 -26.90 31.84 -17.23
CA ILE A 643 -26.10 32.11 -18.43
C ILE A 643 -26.40 31.03 -19.47
N THR A 644 -27.01 31.41 -20.58
CA THR A 644 -27.04 30.62 -21.82
C THR A 644 -26.02 31.26 -22.76
N GLN A 645 -24.92 30.57 -23.08
CA GLN A 645 -23.92 31.10 -24.01
C GLN A 645 -23.99 30.35 -25.34
N THR A 646 -24.55 30.99 -26.36
CA THR A 646 -24.55 30.51 -27.74
C THR A 646 -23.31 31.08 -28.44
N ALA A 647 -22.31 30.25 -28.75
CA ALA A 647 -21.17 30.70 -29.53
C ALA A 647 -21.60 30.97 -30.98
N GLY A 648 -21.63 32.25 -31.36
CA GLY A 648 -21.88 32.70 -32.73
C GLY A 648 -20.59 32.85 -33.52
N THR A 649 -20.37 31.98 -34.50
CA THR A 649 -19.90 32.33 -35.85
C THR A 649 -20.05 31.12 -36.76
N ALA A 650 -21.20 31.02 -37.41
CA ALA A 650 -21.43 30.07 -38.50
C ALA A 650 -20.67 30.58 -39.75
N GLY A 651 -19.43 30.15 -39.93
CA GLY A 651 -18.74 30.27 -41.20
C GLY A 651 -19.16 29.12 -42.10
N ALA A 652 -20.11 29.33 -43.01
CA ALA A 652 -20.40 28.35 -44.05
C ALA A 652 -19.16 28.20 -44.95
N PHE A 653 -18.47 27.07 -44.84
CA PHE A 653 -17.32 26.74 -45.67
C PHE A 653 -17.77 25.79 -46.79
N SER A 654 -17.46 26.15 -48.04
CA SER A 654 -17.71 25.34 -49.23
C SER A 654 -16.37 25.13 -49.95
N ILE A 655 -15.85 23.90 -49.92
CA ILE A 655 -14.60 23.55 -50.63
C ILE A 655 -14.96 22.79 -51.91
N GLY A 656 -14.44 23.26 -53.04
CA GLY A 656 -14.52 22.58 -54.33
C GLY A 656 -13.34 21.64 -54.57
N SER A 657 -13.67 20.36 -54.73
CA SER A 657 -12.94 19.27 -55.41
C SER A 657 -11.83 18.45 -54.70
N THR A 658 -12.00 17.14 -54.91
CA THR A 658 -11.09 15.96 -54.94
C THR A 658 -10.23 15.52 -53.75
N GLN A 659 -10.28 16.13 -52.57
CA GLN A 659 -9.81 15.44 -51.35
C GLN A 659 -10.76 15.58 -50.16
N LEU A 660 -10.90 14.45 -49.47
CA LEU A 660 -11.70 14.17 -48.27
C LEU A 660 -11.62 15.26 -47.17
N GLY A 661 -12.79 15.71 -46.69
CA GLY A 661 -13.00 16.18 -45.31
C GLY A 661 -13.44 17.63 -45.11
N SER A 662 -14.61 17.83 -44.47
CA SER A 662 -15.02 19.11 -43.89
C SER A 662 -14.79 19.09 -42.37
N TYR A 663 -14.27 20.18 -41.79
CA TYR A 663 -14.02 20.28 -40.35
C TYR A 663 -14.46 21.62 -39.75
N ALA A 664 -14.85 21.60 -38.48
CA ALA A 664 -15.22 22.77 -37.68
C ALA A 664 -14.47 22.74 -36.35
N SER A 665 -13.75 23.84 -36.05
CA SER A 665 -13.03 23.99 -34.79
C SER A 665 -13.92 24.66 -33.75
N LEU A 666 -14.06 24.03 -32.59
CA LEU A 666 -14.72 24.55 -31.40
C LEU A 666 -13.63 25.03 -30.42
N THR A 667 -13.60 26.34 -30.15
CA THR A 667 -12.61 26.93 -29.24
C THR A 667 -12.85 26.52 -27.79
N ASP A 668 -11.77 26.62 -27.00
CA ASP A 668 -11.79 26.35 -25.56
C ASP A 668 -12.76 27.29 -24.83
N GLN A 669 -13.57 26.75 -23.92
CA GLN A 669 -14.46 27.54 -23.04
C GLN A 669 -13.78 27.91 -21.70
N SER A 670 -12.52 27.47 -21.48
CA SER A 670 -11.72 27.78 -20.28
C SER A 670 -11.42 29.26 -20.07
N SER A 671 -11.56 30.10 -21.11
CA SER A 671 -11.36 31.55 -21.00
C SER A 671 -12.58 32.31 -20.45
N SER A 672 -13.74 31.66 -20.34
CA SER A 672 -14.99 32.27 -19.86
C SER A 672 -15.72 31.48 -18.75
N ALA A 673 -15.36 30.22 -18.51
CA ALA A 673 -15.82 29.46 -17.35
C ALA A 673 -14.91 29.75 -16.14
N THR A 674 -15.43 30.49 -15.16
CA THR A 674 -14.70 30.68 -13.89
C THR A 674 -14.88 29.46 -12.99
N SER A 675 -13.88 29.18 -12.14
CA SER A 675 -13.73 27.95 -11.33
C SER A 675 -14.89 27.60 -10.36
N CYS A 676 -15.92 28.44 -10.26
CA CYS A 676 -17.16 28.10 -9.57
C CYS A 676 -18.11 27.21 -10.39
N ASP A 677 -17.85 26.99 -11.68
CA ASP A 677 -18.64 26.10 -12.54
C ASP A 677 -18.31 24.60 -12.32
N LEU A 678 -17.27 24.28 -11.54
CA LEU A 678 -16.71 22.92 -11.43
C LEU A 678 -17.22 22.09 -10.24
N LEU A 679 -18.06 22.66 -9.37
CA LEU A 679 -18.58 21.94 -8.21
C LEU A 679 -19.92 21.24 -8.46
N ASP A 680 -20.62 21.54 -9.56
CA ASP A 680 -21.80 20.80 -9.97
C ASP A 680 -21.56 20.06 -11.28
N THR A 681 -22.07 18.84 -11.38
CA THR A 681 -22.17 18.12 -12.66
C THR A 681 -23.19 18.83 -13.56
N PRO A 682 -22.83 19.34 -14.77
CA PRO A 682 -23.80 19.87 -15.71
C PRO A 682 -24.93 18.88 -15.97
N SER A 683 -26.17 19.37 -15.85
CA SER A 683 -27.39 18.58 -15.94
C SER A 683 -27.85 18.33 -17.38
N VAL A 684 -27.46 19.18 -18.33
CA VAL A 684 -27.70 18.95 -19.76
C VAL A 684 -26.42 19.21 -20.56
N ARG A 685 -26.02 18.23 -21.38
CA ARG A 685 -24.81 18.31 -22.20
C ARG A 685 -25.10 17.78 -23.62
N THR A 686 -25.19 18.68 -24.59
CA THR A 686 -25.46 18.30 -25.99
C THR A 686 -24.48 18.98 -26.95
N LEU A 687 -23.87 18.20 -27.85
CA LEU A 687 -23.16 18.70 -29.03
C LEU A 687 -24.03 18.40 -30.25
N SER A 688 -24.54 19.43 -30.92
CA SER A 688 -25.33 19.29 -32.15
C SER A 688 -24.45 19.60 -33.36
N VAL A 689 -24.38 18.67 -34.29
CA VAL A 689 -23.59 18.78 -35.53
C VAL A 689 -24.53 18.69 -36.72
N THR A 690 -24.64 19.77 -37.48
CA THR A 690 -25.49 19.82 -38.67
C THR A 690 -24.62 19.70 -39.91
N VAL A 691 -24.92 18.69 -40.73
CA VAL A 691 -24.30 18.44 -42.02
C VAL A 691 -25.29 18.79 -43.12
N THR A 692 -24.91 19.68 -44.02
CA THR A 692 -25.70 20.06 -45.19
C THR A 692 -24.89 19.94 -46.47
N GLY A 693 -25.57 19.77 -47.61
CA GLY A 693 -24.93 19.68 -48.91
C GLY A 693 -24.09 18.43 -49.18
N TYR A 694 -24.10 17.42 -48.29
CA TYR A 694 -23.45 16.12 -48.49
C TYR A 694 -24.02 15.41 -49.73
N THR A 695 -23.13 15.14 -50.69
CA THR A 695 -23.41 14.47 -51.97
C THR A 695 -22.78 13.07 -52.07
N GLY A 696 -22.23 12.53 -50.97
CA GLY A 696 -21.63 11.19 -50.90
C GLY A 696 -22.65 10.06 -50.74
N ARG A 697 -22.17 8.84 -50.44
CA ARG A 697 -23.03 7.66 -50.36
C ARG A 697 -23.88 7.65 -49.09
N ALA A 698 -25.19 7.43 -49.23
CA ALA A 698 -26.07 7.26 -48.07
C ALA A 698 -25.56 6.16 -47.13
N ASN A 699 -25.59 6.42 -45.82
CA ASN A 699 -25.11 5.51 -44.76
C ASN A 699 -23.60 5.18 -44.81
N HIS A 700 -22.78 5.99 -45.47
CA HIS A 700 -21.32 5.82 -45.50
C HIS A 700 -20.56 7.01 -44.91
N MET A 701 -21.28 7.98 -44.33
CA MET A 701 -20.67 9.11 -43.67
C MET A 701 -20.22 8.75 -42.24
N TYR A 702 -19.02 9.18 -41.85
CA TYR A 702 -18.55 9.15 -40.46
C TYR A 702 -18.26 10.55 -39.93
N LEU A 703 -18.59 10.74 -38.66
CA LEU A 703 -18.39 11.97 -37.89
C LEU A 703 -17.46 11.65 -36.74
N THR A 704 -16.38 12.42 -36.64
CA THR A 704 -15.35 12.25 -35.61
C THR A 704 -15.16 13.56 -34.84
N VAL A 705 -15.11 13.48 -33.51
CA VAL A 705 -14.73 14.57 -32.61
C VAL A 705 -13.33 14.28 -32.11
N LEU A 706 -12.43 15.24 -32.31
CA LEU A 706 -11.02 15.13 -31.95
C LEU A 706 -10.68 16.15 -30.85
N SER A 707 -9.74 15.80 -29.98
CA SER A 707 -9.12 16.76 -29.05
C SER A 707 -8.25 17.79 -29.80
N SER A 708 -7.78 18.79 -29.07
CA SER A 708 -6.74 19.73 -29.53
C SER A 708 -5.44 19.05 -29.96
N THR A 709 -5.16 17.83 -29.50
CA THR A 709 -4.00 17.00 -29.88
C THR A 709 -4.30 16.00 -31.00
N ASN A 710 -5.43 16.12 -31.70
CA ASN A 710 -5.91 15.20 -32.74
C ASN A 710 -6.21 13.76 -32.25
N THR A 711 -6.47 13.56 -30.95
CA THR A 711 -6.91 12.27 -30.41
C THR A 711 -8.41 12.09 -30.63
N ILE A 712 -8.87 10.92 -31.10
CA ILE A 712 -10.30 10.64 -31.32
C ILE A 712 -11.01 10.52 -29.97
N LEU A 713 -11.94 11.46 -29.70
CA LEU A 713 -12.75 11.49 -28.47
C LEU A 713 -14.12 10.84 -28.66
N TYR A 714 -14.67 10.94 -29.87
CA TYR A 714 -15.92 10.31 -30.27
C TYR A 714 -15.91 10.07 -31.77
N GLU A 715 -16.46 8.94 -32.19
CA GLU A 715 -16.63 8.62 -33.61
C GLU A 715 -17.94 7.87 -33.81
N VAL A 716 -18.66 8.23 -34.86
CA VAL A 716 -19.85 7.53 -35.30
C VAL A 716 -19.80 7.37 -36.82
N THR A 717 -20.03 6.16 -37.30
CA THR A 717 -20.02 5.80 -38.72
C THR A 717 -21.43 5.45 -39.19
N GLY A 718 -21.65 5.36 -40.49
CA GLY A 718 -22.92 4.88 -41.04
C GLY A 718 -24.04 5.91 -41.09
N LEU A 719 -23.72 7.20 -40.99
CA LEU A 719 -24.73 8.27 -40.95
C LEU A 719 -25.40 8.45 -42.32
N ALA A 720 -26.70 8.73 -42.33
CA ALA A 720 -27.54 8.76 -43.52
C ALA A 720 -27.22 9.90 -44.53
N GLY A 721 -26.39 10.88 -44.14
CA GLY A 721 -25.97 12.00 -44.99
C GLY A 721 -26.33 13.36 -44.38
N ASN A 722 -27.09 14.19 -45.11
CA ASN A 722 -27.52 15.50 -44.59
C ASN A 722 -28.48 15.36 -43.40
N GLY A 723 -28.25 16.14 -42.35
CA GLY A 723 -29.05 16.10 -41.13
C GLY A 723 -28.34 16.72 -39.92
N THR A 724 -29.07 16.87 -38.82
CA THR A 724 -28.52 17.27 -37.53
C THR A 724 -28.33 16.05 -36.64
N TYR A 725 -27.10 15.86 -36.19
CA TYR A 725 -26.68 14.74 -35.35
C TYR A 725 -26.34 15.26 -33.97
N THR A 726 -27.04 14.77 -32.95
CA THR A 726 -26.73 15.08 -31.56
C THR A 726 -25.74 14.05 -31.04
N VAL A 727 -24.55 14.52 -30.67
CA VAL A 727 -23.54 13.76 -29.95
C VAL A 727 -23.73 14.01 -28.45
N PRO A 728 -24.13 12.99 -27.66
CA PRO A 728 -24.14 13.11 -26.21
C PRO A 728 -22.71 13.30 -25.71
N LEU A 729 -22.46 14.35 -24.92
CA LEU A 729 -21.10 14.61 -24.39
C LEU A 729 -20.64 13.51 -23.41
N SER A 730 -21.53 12.68 -22.86
CA SER A 730 -21.18 11.46 -22.11
C SER A 730 -20.44 10.42 -22.96
N ASN A 731 -20.58 10.48 -24.28
CA ASN A 731 -19.89 9.58 -25.20
C ASN A 731 -18.57 10.15 -25.70
N ILE A 732 -18.27 11.43 -25.42
CA ILE A 732 -17.01 12.08 -25.77
C ILE A 732 -16.01 11.78 -24.64
N LYS A 733 -14.95 11.03 -24.96
CA LYS A 733 -13.88 10.66 -24.02
C LYS A 733 -12.99 11.86 -23.70
N GLY A 734 -13.41 12.74 -22.79
CA GLY A 734 -12.63 13.91 -22.39
C GLY A 734 -13.48 15.01 -21.77
N SER A 735 -12.86 16.11 -21.32
CA SER A 735 -13.61 17.23 -20.75
C SER A 735 -14.39 17.97 -21.85
N PRO A 736 -15.70 18.21 -21.68
CA PRO A 736 -16.53 18.92 -22.67
C PRO A 736 -16.13 20.39 -22.83
N LEU A 737 -15.32 20.92 -21.91
CA LEU A 737 -14.86 22.31 -21.90
C LEU A 737 -13.61 22.54 -22.77
N GLN A 738 -12.87 21.48 -23.13
CA GLN A 738 -11.65 21.59 -23.92
C GLN A 738 -11.94 22.01 -25.38
N ALA A 739 -10.93 22.59 -26.04
CA ALA A 739 -10.98 22.83 -27.49
C ALA A 739 -11.09 21.50 -28.26
N MET A 740 -11.96 21.46 -29.26
CA MET A 740 -12.26 20.26 -30.03
C MET A 740 -12.36 20.57 -31.53
N THR A 741 -12.03 19.60 -32.37
CA THR A 741 -12.26 19.68 -33.81
C THR A 741 -13.27 18.61 -34.22
N VAL A 742 -14.38 19.01 -34.84
CA VAL A 742 -15.35 18.07 -35.42
C VAL A 742 -15.03 17.89 -36.89
N ARG A 743 -14.95 16.64 -37.37
CA ARG A 743 -14.72 16.31 -38.79
C ARG A 743 -15.81 15.38 -39.31
N VAL A 744 -16.13 15.52 -40.59
CA VAL A 744 -17.06 14.64 -41.31
C VAL A 744 -16.44 14.17 -42.62
N PHE A 745 -16.59 12.89 -42.91
CA PHE A 745 -15.96 12.19 -44.03
C PHE A 745 -16.85 11.03 -44.56
N ASP A 746 -16.55 10.51 -45.75
CA ASP A 746 -17.17 9.30 -46.33
C ASP A 746 -16.16 8.14 -46.25
N TYR A 747 -16.49 7.04 -45.56
CA TYR A 747 -15.58 5.90 -45.43
C TYR A 747 -15.70 4.97 -46.66
N ASN A 748 -14.58 4.39 -47.10
CA ASN A 748 -14.44 3.55 -48.30
C ASN A 748 -14.41 4.26 -49.67
N CYS A 749 -14.07 5.56 -49.78
CA CYS A 749 -13.65 6.13 -51.08
C CYS A 749 -12.16 5.88 -51.31
N VAL A 750 -11.85 4.69 -51.81
CA VAL A 750 -10.51 4.34 -52.31
C VAL A 750 -10.65 4.04 -53.80
N TYR A 751 -10.17 4.96 -54.64
CA TYR A 751 -9.78 4.77 -56.04
C TYR A 751 -10.68 3.88 -56.93
N SER A 752 -12.01 3.99 -56.86
CA SER A 752 -12.88 3.38 -57.88
C SER A 752 -13.86 4.39 -58.46
N THR A 753 -14.00 4.32 -59.78
CA THR A 753 -14.87 5.13 -60.65
C THR A 753 -16.32 5.02 -60.18
N GLY A 754 -16.73 5.97 -59.34
CA GLY A 754 -18.02 6.02 -58.67
C GLY A 754 -18.05 7.01 -57.49
N CYS A 755 -16.89 7.39 -56.96
CA CYS A 755 -16.77 8.49 -55.99
C CYS A 755 -16.80 9.85 -56.72
N THR A 756 -17.97 10.48 -56.79
CA THR A 756 -18.03 11.94 -57.05
C THR A 756 -17.47 12.68 -55.84
N ALA A 757 -16.74 13.77 -56.06
CA ALA A 757 -16.22 14.61 -54.97
C ALA A 757 -17.38 15.03 -54.06
N SER A 758 -17.43 14.48 -52.84
CA SER A 758 -18.47 14.80 -51.87
C SER A 758 -18.18 16.18 -51.27
N THR A 759 -19.02 17.17 -51.56
CA THR A 759 -19.00 18.44 -50.83
C THR A 759 -19.91 18.30 -49.61
N ALA A 760 -19.56 18.90 -48.48
CA ALA A 760 -20.45 19.00 -47.33
C ALA A 760 -20.12 20.28 -46.56
N SER A 761 -21.13 21.04 -46.17
CA SER A 761 -21.00 22.14 -45.23
C SER A 761 -21.29 21.63 -43.82
N LEU A 762 -20.43 21.99 -42.88
CA LEU A 762 -20.47 21.53 -41.51
C LEU A 762 -20.67 22.71 -40.56
N SER A 763 -21.67 22.64 -39.69
CA SER A 763 -21.77 23.51 -38.52
C SER A 763 -21.90 22.68 -37.25
N ALA A 764 -21.24 23.10 -36.19
CA ALA A 764 -21.28 22.43 -34.90
C ALA A 764 -21.58 23.44 -33.79
N THR A 765 -22.47 23.09 -32.87
CA THR A 765 -22.85 23.92 -31.73
C THR A 765 -22.84 23.08 -30.46
N ARG A 766 -22.10 23.54 -29.45
CA ARG A 766 -21.97 22.89 -28.14
C ARG A 766 -22.79 23.65 -27.11
N THR A 767 -23.64 22.96 -26.36
CA THR A 767 -24.46 23.52 -25.27
C THR A 767 -24.16 22.78 -23.96
N VAL A 768 -23.88 23.55 -22.90
CA VAL A 768 -23.64 23.05 -21.55
C VAL A 768 -24.53 23.82 -20.58
N THR A 769 -25.37 23.11 -19.83
CA THR A 769 -26.32 23.70 -18.86
C THR A 769 -26.08 23.13 -17.47
N TYR A 770 -26.03 24.00 -16.46
CA TYR A 770 -25.87 23.64 -15.05
C TYR A 770 -27.24 23.68 -14.34
N ALA A 771 -27.45 22.83 -13.32
CA ALA A 771 -28.71 22.77 -12.59
C ALA A 771 -28.89 24.00 -11.67
N ALA A 772 -30.13 24.48 -11.52
CA ALA A 772 -30.46 25.55 -10.60
C ALA A 772 -30.65 25.00 -9.17
N VAL A 773 -29.97 25.58 -8.19
CA VAL A 773 -30.30 25.37 -6.77
C VAL A 773 -31.33 26.42 -6.36
N THR A 774 -32.46 25.99 -5.80
CA THR A 774 -33.43 26.92 -5.21
C THR A 774 -32.80 27.57 -3.99
N ALA A 775 -32.59 28.89 -4.03
CA ALA A 775 -32.07 29.63 -2.89
C ALA A 775 -32.98 29.42 -1.66
N PRO A 776 -32.46 29.08 -0.47
CA PRO A 776 -33.22 29.29 0.73
C PRO A 776 -33.44 30.79 0.86
N LYS A 777 -34.71 31.20 0.96
CA LYS A 777 -35.05 32.57 1.34
C LYS A 777 -34.34 32.87 2.65
N PHE A 778 -33.42 33.82 2.64
CA PHE A 778 -32.98 34.47 3.87
C PHE A 778 -34.14 35.34 4.35
N GLU A 779 -35.07 34.74 5.11
CA GLU A 779 -35.87 35.52 6.03
C GLU A 779 -35.00 35.87 7.23
N ASN A 780 -34.87 37.17 7.40
CA ASN A 780 -34.19 37.83 8.47
C ASN A 780 -34.98 37.58 9.77
N VAL A 781 -34.49 36.71 10.66
CA VAL A 781 -35.03 36.60 12.03
C VAL A 781 -33.87 36.53 13.04
N CYS A 782 -33.17 37.65 13.19
CA CYS A 782 -32.79 38.08 14.53
C CYS A 782 -33.93 38.97 15.06
N SER A 783 -34.98 38.35 15.58
CA SER A 783 -35.90 39.01 16.51
C SER A 783 -36.35 38.02 17.57
N ALA A 784 -36.38 38.52 18.80
CA ALA A 784 -36.61 37.77 20.01
C ALA A 784 -38.00 37.13 20.06
N GLY A 785 -38.05 35.93 20.65
CA GLY A 785 -39.23 35.36 21.30
C GLY A 785 -40.30 34.80 20.36
N SER A 786 -40.28 33.48 20.15
CA SER A 786 -41.48 32.63 20.07
C SER A 786 -41.07 31.16 20.01
N SER A 787 -41.52 30.39 21.00
CA SER A 787 -41.39 28.94 21.09
C SER A 787 -42.20 28.27 19.97
N ILE A 788 -41.59 27.41 19.14
CA ILE A 788 -42.33 26.45 18.32
C ILE A 788 -42.30 25.10 19.03
N MET A 789 -43.42 24.76 19.64
CA MET A 789 -43.73 23.43 20.14
C MET A 789 -44.00 22.51 18.93
N VAL A 790 -43.18 21.49 18.73
CA VAL A 790 -43.57 20.32 17.93
C VAL A 790 -43.82 19.17 18.90
N SER A 791 -45.10 18.83 19.05
CA SER A 791 -45.59 17.73 19.87
C SER A 791 -45.18 16.37 19.28
N PHE A 792 -44.53 15.53 20.07
CA PHE A 792 -44.44 14.10 19.80
C PHE A 792 -45.66 13.40 20.39
N SER A 793 -46.40 12.65 19.58
CA SER A 793 -47.35 11.65 20.07
C SER A 793 -46.63 10.30 20.13
N PRO A 794 -46.44 9.69 21.33
CA PRO A 794 -45.81 8.39 21.49
C PRO A 794 -46.88 7.29 21.47
N ASN A 795 -46.72 6.29 20.60
CA ASN A 795 -47.27 4.93 20.68
C ASN A 795 -46.83 4.22 19.38
N GLY A 796 -46.01 3.18 19.34
CA GLY A 796 -45.31 2.38 20.31
C GLY A 796 -44.64 1.26 19.52
N CYS A 797 -43.38 0.95 19.78
CA CYS A 797 -42.78 -0.31 19.34
C CYS A 797 -41.84 -0.78 20.43
N THR A 798 -42.33 -1.76 21.17
CA THR A 798 -41.59 -2.61 22.09
C THR A 798 -40.44 -3.29 21.37
N SER A 799 -39.26 -3.26 22.00
CA SER A 799 -38.13 -4.10 21.65
C SER A 799 -38.49 -5.58 21.80
N THR A 800 -38.35 -6.33 20.71
CA THR A 800 -38.06 -7.77 20.77
C THR A 800 -36.80 -8.01 19.96
N GLY A 801 -35.84 -8.67 20.60
CA GLY A 801 -34.51 -8.93 20.09
C GLY A 801 -34.48 -9.84 18.86
N ILE A 802 -33.31 -9.79 18.23
CA ILE A 802 -32.90 -10.50 17.02
C ILE A 802 -33.15 -12.01 17.14
N ASN A 803 -33.90 -12.55 16.19
CA ASN A 803 -33.76 -13.94 15.77
C ASN A 803 -33.71 -13.96 14.24
N GLY A 804 -32.60 -14.45 13.69
CA GLY A 804 -32.40 -14.69 12.26
C GLY A 804 -33.27 -15.83 11.75
N ALA A 805 -34.56 -15.56 11.55
CA ALA A 805 -35.53 -16.49 10.96
C ALA A 805 -36.30 -15.88 9.78
N ASN A 806 -35.81 -14.77 9.20
CA ASN A 806 -36.51 -14.03 8.15
C ASN A 806 -35.65 -13.74 6.91
N ALA A 807 -34.50 -14.40 6.73
CA ALA A 807 -33.84 -14.38 5.43
C ALA A 807 -34.78 -15.06 4.42
N ALA A 808 -35.29 -14.29 3.44
CA ALA A 808 -36.19 -14.83 2.43
C ALA A 808 -35.52 -15.92 1.58
N VAL A 809 -34.18 -15.88 1.47
CA VAL A 809 -33.35 -16.85 0.75
C VAL A 809 -32.58 -17.70 1.76
N THR A 810 -32.75 -19.02 1.70
CA THR A 810 -32.10 -19.98 2.59
C THR A 810 -31.43 -21.07 1.76
N GLY A 811 -30.18 -20.84 1.35
CA GLY A 811 -29.38 -21.82 0.62
C GLY A 811 -28.35 -21.22 -0.33
N THR A 812 -27.61 -22.09 -1.00
CA THR A 812 -26.62 -21.75 -2.04
C THR A 812 -27.32 -21.29 -3.31
N MET A 813 -26.94 -20.12 -3.81
CA MET A 813 -27.30 -19.66 -5.15
C MET A 813 -26.33 -20.27 -6.17
N SER A 814 -26.82 -20.60 -7.36
CA SER A 814 -25.99 -21.20 -8.41
C SER A 814 -26.37 -20.72 -9.81
N LEU A 815 -25.41 -20.74 -10.73
CA LEU A 815 -25.59 -20.49 -12.16
C LEU A 815 -25.16 -21.73 -12.95
N PHE A 816 -26.01 -22.21 -13.85
CA PHE A 816 -25.69 -23.34 -14.72
C PHE A 816 -26.32 -23.20 -16.12
N PRO A 817 -25.60 -23.52 -17.21
CA PRO A 817 -24.17 -23.80 -17.26
C PRO A 817 -23.33 -22.54 -16.98
N ASN A 818 -22.13 -22.69 -16.43
CA ASN A 818 -21.16 -21.60 -16.24
C ASN A 818 -19.74 -22.15 -16.47
N PRO A 819 -19.09 -21.86 -17.62
CA PRO A 819 -19.45 -20.86 -18.62
C PRO A 819 -20.75 -21.14 -19.40
N GLY A 820 -21.46 -20.08 -19.80
CA GLY A 820 -22.71 -20.15 -20.55
C GLY A 820 -22.62 -19.49 -21.93
N HIS A 821 -23.27 -20.06 -22.94
CA HIS A 821 -23.17 -19.59 -24.33
C HIS A 821 -24.39 -18.79 -24.81
N THR A 822 -25.59 -19.33 -24.62
CA THR A 822 -26.84 -18.72 -25.11
C THR A 822 -27.83 -18.44 -23.99
N THR A 823 -27.96 -19.39 -23.05
CA THR A 823 -28.84 -19.27 -21.89
C THR A 823 -28.13 -19.77 -20.63
N MET A 824 -28.41 -19.14 -19.50
CA MET A 824 -27.93 -19.53 -18.18
C MET A 824 -29.09 -19.55 -17.20
N THR A 825 -29.12 -20.55 -16.32
CA THR A 825 -30.15 -20.67 -15.28
C THR A 825 -29.61 -20.19 -13.95
N PHE A 826 -30.18 -19.12 -13.41
CA PHE A 826 -29.96 -18.67 -12.04
C PHE A 826 -30.93 -19.39 -11.10
N LYS A 827 -30.38 -20.19 -10.18
CA LYS A 827 -31.16 -21.01 -9.24
C LYS A 827 -30.86 -20.61 -7.79
N PHE A 828 -31.91 -20.47 -6.99
CA PHE A 828 -31.80 -20.16 -5.56
C PHE A 828 -32.94 -20.80 -4.75
N GLN A 829 -32.72 -20.98 -3.45
CA GLN A 829 -33.71 -21.52 -2.50
C GLN A 829 -34.26 -20.41 -1.63
N ALA A 830 -35.59 -20.32 -1.52
CA ALA A 830 -36.28 -19.34 -0.70
C ALA A 830 -37.07 -19.99 0.44
N ALA A 831 -36.99 -19.47 1.66
CA ALA A 831 -37.75 -19.98 2.80
C ALA A 831 -39.24 -19.57 2.75
N LYS A 832 -39.55 -18.48 2.05
CA LYS A 832 -40.90 -17.91 1.91
C LYS A 832 -41.05 -17.24 0.54
N ALA A 833 -42.29 -17.02 0.10
CA ALA A 833 -42.54 -16.21 -1.10
C ALA A 833 -42.21 -14.73 -0.85
N GLY A 834 -41.72 -14.03 -1.87
CA GLY A 834 -41.28 -12.64 -1.75
C GLY A 834 -40.85 -12.02 -3.08
N ASN A 835 -40.30 -10.81 -3.00
CA ASN A 835 -39.79 -10.07 -4.16
C ASN A 835 -38.30 -9.79 -3.99
N GLY A 836 -37.55 -9.81 -5.09
CA GLY A 836 -36.13 -9.49 -5.13
C GLY A 836 -35.75 -8.77 -6.43
N SER A 837 -34.51 -8.32 -6.53
CA SER A 837 -33.96 -7.74 -7.74
C SER A 837 -32.67 -8.44 -8.15
N VAL A 838 -32.57 -8.80 -9.43
CA VAL A 838 -31.36 -9.33 -10.04
C VAL A 838 -30.72 -8.18 -10.82
N LYS A 839 -29.43 -7.92 -10.59
CA LYS A 839 -28.63 -6.94 -11.30
C LYS A 839 -27.33 -7.60 -11.76
N ILE A 840 -27.01 -7.53 -13.04
CA ILE A 840 -25.76 -8.06 -13.59
C ILE A 840 -24.92 -6.92 -14.11
N VAL A 841 -23.65 -6.90 -13.71
CA VAL A 841 -22.66 -5.91 -14.13
C VAL A 841 -21.49 -6.58 -14.85
N ASP A 842 -20.89 -5.88 -15.80
CA ASP A 842 -19.63 -6.30 -16.41
C ASP A 842 -18.42 -5.96 -15.49
N MET A 843 -17.20 -6.33 -15.92
CA MET A 843 -15.97 -6.08 -15.13
C MET A 843 -15.64 -4.58 -14.91
N VAL A 844 -16.30 -3.66 -15.62
CA VAL A 844 -16.13 -2.21 -15.41
C VAL A 844 -17.27 -1.60 -14.58
N GLY A 845 -18.16 -2.43 -14.02
CA GLY A 845 -19.26 -2.03 -13.16
C GLY A 845 -20.49 -1.49 -13.91
N LYS A 846 -20.51 -1.56 -15.24
CA LYS A 846 -21.68 -1.15 -16.04
C LYS A 846 -22.75 -2.22 -15.93
N THR A 847 -23.98 -1.79 -15.66
CA THR A 847 -25.14 -2.70 -15.56
C THR A 847 -25.56 -3.16 -16.94
N VAL A 848 -25.52 -4.47 -17.18
CA VAL A 848 -25.90 -5.10 -18.46
C VAL A 848 -27.28 -5.73 -18.41
N TYR A 849 -27.75 -6.07 -17.20
CA TYR A 849 -29.10 -6.60 -17.00
C TYR A 849 -29.63 -6.20 -15.62
N LYS A 850 -30.92 -5.87 -15.54
CA LYS A 850 -31.62 -5.62 -14.28
C LYS A 850 -33.06 -6.06 -14.41
N ASP A 851 -33.54 -6.87 -13.46
CA ASP A 851 -34.92 -7.33 -13.44
C ASP A 851 -35.41 -7.49 -11.98
N ASN A 852 -36.72 -7.34 -11.78
CA ASN A 852 -37.35 -7.63 -10.49
C ASN A 852 -37.95 -9.04 -10.56
N VAL A 853 -37.68 -9.87 -9.56
CA VAL A 853 -38.09 -11.27 -9.50
C VAL A 853 -39.06 -11.47 -8.35
N VAL A 854 -40.27 -11.94 -8.67
CA VAL A 854 -41.20 -12.49 -7.68
C VAL A 854 -40.92 -13.97 -7.55
N PHE A 855 -40.72 -14.46 -6.32
CA PHE A 855 -40.35 -15.85 -6.05
C PHE A 855 -41.25 -16.48 -5.00
N SER A 856 -41.34 -17.80 -5.04
CA SER A 856 -42.16 -18.61 -4.13
C SER A 856 -41.29 -19.32 -3.07
N ALA A 857 -41.89 -19.81 -1.99
CA ALA A 857 -41.17 -20.65 -1.03
C ALA A 857 -40.69 -21.95 -1.72
N GLY A 858 -39.44 -22.33 -1.50
CA GLY A 858 -38.77 -23.46 -2.14
C GLY A 858 -37.79 -23.03 -3.24
N THR A 859 -37.60 -23.89 -4.24
CA THR A 859 -36.62 -23.70 -5.30
C THR A 859 -37.15 -22.79 -6.39
N ASN A 860 -36.39 -21.75 -6.73
CA ASN A 860 -36.73 -20.81 -7.80
C ASN A 860 -35.62 -20.81 -8.84
N GLU A 861 -36.03 -20.71 -10.10
CA GLU A 861 -35.13 -20.69 -11.26
C GLU A 861 -35.51 -19.53 -12.19
N LYS A 862 -34.51 -18.78 -12.64
CA LYS A 862 -34.66 -17.70 -13.62
C LYS A 862 -33.73 -17.98 -14.78
N GLN A 863 -34.30 -18.07 -15.98
CA GLN A 863 -33.53 -18.15 -17.21
C GLN A 863 -33.02 -16.75 -17.59
N LEU A 864 -31.73 -16.69 -17.93
CA LEU A 864 -31.03 -15.50 -18.41
C LEU A 864 -30.60 -15.77 -19.85
N ASP A 865 -31.07 -14.95 -20.79
CA ASP A 865 -30.60 -14.97 -22.17
C ASP A 865 -29.32 -14.14 -22.26
N VAL A 866 -28.20 -14.82 -22.50
CA VAL A 866 -26.87 -14.23 -22.59
C VAL A 866 -26.33 -14.25 -24.02
N SER A 867 -27.13 -14.69 -25.00
CA SER A 867 -26.71 -14.86 -26.39
C SER A 867 -26.23 -13.57 -27.07
N SER A 868 -26.71 -12.43 -26.59
CA SER A 868 -26.35 -11.09 -27.07
C SER A 868 -25.24 -10.43 -26.26
N TRP A 869 -24.75 -11.08 -25.20
CA TRP A 869 -23.77 -10.50 -24.29
C TRP A 869 -22.36 -10.77 -24.82
N ALA A 870 -21.47 -9.80 -24.65
CA ALA A 870 -20.08 -9.99 -25.06
C ALA A 870 -19.44 -11.12 -24.25
N LYS A 871 -18.59 -11.92 -24.90
CA LYS A 871 -17.81 -12.96 -24.21
C LYS A 871 -16.96 -12.32 -23.11
N GLY A 872 -17.03 -12.83 -21.89
CA GLY A 872 -16.34 -12.23 -20.74
C GLY A 872 -16.92 -12.59 -19.39
N ILE A 873 -16.35 -11.98 -18.35
CA ILE A 873 -16.75 -12.19 -16.96
C ILE A 873 -17.72 -11.08 -16.54
N TYR A 874 -18.80 -11.49 -15.89
CA TYR A 874 -19.85 -10.65 -15.32
C TYR A 874 -20.07 -11.03 -13.85
N PHE A 875 -20.68 -10.11 -13.09
CA PHE A 875 -21.10 -10.35 -11.72
C PHE A 875 -22.60 -10.16 -11.59
N LEU A 876 -23.29 -11.24 -11.20
CA LEU A 876 -24.70 -11.21 -10.86
C LEU A 876 -24.84 -10.89 -9.37
N SER A 877 -25.55 -9.82 -9.05
CA SER A 877 -25.99 -9.46 -7.71
C SER A 877 -27.49 -9.72 -7.57
N PHE A 878 -27.90 -10.40 -6.51
CA PHE A 878 -29.30 -10.61 -6.15
C PHE A 878 -29.56 -9.98 -4.79
N ASP A 879 -30.59 -9.14 -4.70
CA ASP A 879 -31.01 -8.45 -3.49
C ASP A 879 -32.48 -8.77 -3.20
N ALA A 880 -32.75 -9.43 -2.08
CA ALA A 880 -34.10 -9.75 -1.62
C ALA A 880 -34.20 -9.67 -0.09
N GLU A 881 -35.09 -8.81 0.43
CA GLU A 881 -35.42 -8.65 1.86
C GLU A 881 -34.21 -8.74 2.81
N ASN A 882 -33.20 -7.88 2.60
CA ASN A 882 -31.93 -7.80 3.38
C ASN A 882 -30.95 -8.96 3.18
N THR A 883 -31.11 -9.78 2.13
CA THR A 883 -30.11 -10.77 1.70
C THR A 883 -29.51 -10.32 0.37
N VAL A 884 -28.21 -10.02 0.37
CA VAL A 884 -27.45 -9.70 -0.85
C VAL A 884 -26.49 -10.84 -1.15
N GLY A 885 -26.60 -11.43 -2.35
CA GLY A 885 -25.69 -12.46 -2.82
C GLY A 885 -25.08 -12.07 -4.17
N THR A 886 -23.82 -12.47 -4.41
CA THR A 886 -23.12 -12.20 -5.65
C THR A 886 -22.55 -13.50 -6.25
N LEU A 887 -22.69 -13.70 -7.56
CA LEU A 887 -22.13 -14.84 -8.30
C LEU A 887 -21.30 -14.35 -9.49
N LYS A 888 -20.17 -15.02 -9.72
CA LYS A 888 -19.38 -14.86 -10.95
C LYS A 888 -20.04 -15.62 -12.09
N MET A 889 -20.24 -14.94 -13.21
CA MET A 889 -20.86 -15.47 -14.42
C MET A 889 -19.89 -15.32 -15.59
N VAL A 890 -19.64 -16.39 -16.34
CA VAL A 890 -18.76 -16.39 -17.51
C VAL A 890 -19.62 -16.65 -18.75
N VAL A 891 -19.58 -15.72 -19.72
CA VAL A 891 -20.25 -15.86 -21.01
C VAL A 891 -19.19 -16.17 -22.07
N GLU A 892 -19.40 -17.22 -22.86
CA GLU A 892 -18.45 -17.74 -23.86
C GLU A 892 -18.96 -17.78 -25.29
#